data_AF-A0A3N4LE70-F1
#
_entry.id   AF-A0A3N4LE70-F1
#
_cell.length_a   1.000
_cell.length_b   1.000
_cell.length_c   1.000
_cell.angle_alpha   90.00
_cell.angle_beta   90.00
_cell.angle_gamma   90.00
#
_symmetry.space_group_name_H-M   'P 1'
#
loop_
_entity.id
_entity.type
_entity.pdbx_description
1 polymer ?
#
loop_
_entity_poly.entity_id
_entity_poly.type
_entity_poly.pdbx_seq_one_letter_code
_entity_poly.pdbx_strand_id
1 'polypeptide(L)'
;MRSLPLFPLLPLFPLHPAPPHPPPPPPHARYPTLRPPRCPRQPPRTNMGQTQLPAHDQPQYSADWGDYYSFTVRMRELADRQGVDLLVVDTGDRIEGSGLSDASDPKGKYVREIFSAVDMDVVTIGNHELYKEASSANDYLFLRPHYSDHYVVSNVDIYSPLTNTLVPMGVRFRKFTTKNTKTRITAFAFLFDFNGNANNTVVRPVASVRTEQWFLDAISGDDTDLFLIIGHTPVRFSPEFPLILEAIRKVHGAEMPVQFFGGHTHIRDFVVYDDLSTGLESGKYCETVGWLSISHIPNTTTAAAEDEGHNNTSVLFSRTYIDFNRFSFAHHSRPRTLPFPQHPRSQSTANTDPDNNYDHDFDTRFGLHLSRTITSRRHTLHLDRLYGCVPSSYYLTRVPATSPTSIYSLLQTRILPDLVRSPMRRGVPTVVLINTGSIRFDLLKGRFGEDERWNVSPFTSKWRVVEGVPGEIAEKLAMAVERVGGPWVEEEERGVLADVLGPQIPLGPLEDYYEGLRRKQLGVQSKSKSKSNNYNNNLHHPHFPQFPLKNPNQYHEIHSRPQFLTPPPSPGYTTPDDLYPCPPTAKQPCSPGDDTPHTPILTPPLPHAILANHSFPPSSPGPSYTPVDVVFLDFIESYVLVALHALGWTVPAVSKPYIIDLDDNKGAREDVTLTDIIVEWVHREWAPGPDGNC
;
A
#
# COMPACT_ATOMS: atom_id res chain seq x y z
N MET A 1 25.38 53.06 -20.60
CA MET A 1 26.51 53.18 -21.57
C MET A 1 27.58 52.15 -21.20
N ARG A 2 28.52 51.82 -22.12
CA ARG A 2 29.59 50.81 -21.90
C ARG A 2 30.97 51.46 -21.68
N SER A 3 31.90 50.74 -21.05
CA SER A 3 33.36 50.86 -21.30
C SER A 3 34.10 49.56 -20.92
N LEU A 4 35.26 49.31 -21.55
CA LEU A 4 36.09 48.09 -21.47
C LEU A 4 37.53 48.41 -21.97
N PRO A 5 38.56 47.68 -21.52
CA PRO A 5 39.63 47.18 -22.42
C PRO A 5 40.04 45.70 -22.12
N LEU A 6 40.14 44.78 -23.11
CA LEU A 6 41.23 44.52 -24.09
C LEU A 6 42.50 43.87 -23.46
N PHE A 7 42.84 42.57 -23.66
CA PHE A 7 43.34 41.81 -24.86
C PHE A 7 44.88 41.89 -25.07
N PRO A 8 45.58 41.05 -25.88
CA PRO A 8 45.21 40.13 -27.00
C PRO A 8 45.25 38.61 -26.60
N LEU A 9 45.48 37.53 -27.40
CA LEU A 9 45.96 37.27 -28.79
C LEU A 9 45.31 35.98 -29.41
N LEU A 10 45.94 35.32 -30.41
CA LEU A 10 45.37 34.29 -31.31
C LEU A 10 46.47 33.39 -31.96
N PRO A 11 46.17 32.18 -32.53
CA PRO A 11 45.87 32.09 -33.98
C PRO A 11 44.94 30.93 -34.51
N LEU A 12 44.03 31.31 -35.44
CA LEU A 12 43.65 30.68 -36.72
C LEU A 12 43.17 29.19 -36.88
N PHE A 13 41.84 29.02 -37.02
CA PHE A 13 41.05 28.39 -38.13
C PHE A 13 41.45 27.03 -38.81
N PRO A 14 40.48 26.16 -39.24
CA PRO A 14 39.31 26.52 -40.08
C PRO A 14 37.93 25.95 -39.67
N LEU A 15 36.91 26.23 -40.50
CA LEU A 15 35.46 26.03 -40.29
C LEU A 15 34.94 24.60 -40.57
N HIS A 16 33.95 24.15 -39.78
CA HIS A 16 32.85 23.25 -40.20
C HIS A 16 31.61 23.47 -39.30
N PRO A 17 30.40 22.92 -39.60
CA PRO A 17 29.13 23.50 -39.17
C PRO A 17 28.76 23.29 -37.69
N ALA A 18 27.90 24.16 -37.18
CA ALA A 18 27.40 24.12 -35.82
C ALA A 18 26.53 22.86 -35.54
N PRO A 19 26.68 22.21 -34.37
CA PRO A 19 25.68 21.27 -33.89
C PRO A 19 24.38 22.01 -33.55
N PRO A 20 23.21 21.34 -33.58
CA PRO A 20 21.96 21.96 -33.15
C PRO A 20 22.05 22.39 -31.69
N HIS A 21 21.37 23.49 -31.34
CA HIS A 21 21.26 23.94 -29.96
C HIS A 21 20.72 22.80 -29.08
N PRO A 22 21.29 22.55 -27.88
CA PRO A 22 20.57 21.78 -26.88
C PRO A 22 19.24 22.49 -26.58
N PRO A 23 18.13 21.75 -26.34
CA PRO A 23 16.87 22.37 -25.98
C PRO A 23 17.07 23.24 -24.73
N PRO A 24 16.39 24.39 -24.62
CA PRO A 24 16.48 25.22 -23.42
C PRO A 24 16.09 24.40 -22.19
N PRO A 25 16.76 24.59 -21.04
CA PRO A 25 16.33 23.94 -19.81
C PRO A 25 14.87 24.34 -19.51
N PRO A 26 14.00 23.41 -19.08
CA PRO A 26 12.65 23.76 -18.70
C PRO A 26 12.66 24.76 -17.53
N PRO A 27 11.67 25.66 -17.45
CA PRO A 27 11.63 26.71 -16.42
C PRO A 27 11.50 26.17 -14.99
N HIS A 28 11.65 27.10 -14.04
CA HIS A 28 11.91 26.85 -12.62
C HIS A 28 10.72 26.26 -11.83
N ALA A 29 11.00 25.89 -10.57
CA ALA A 29 10.05 25.45 -9.56
C ALA A 29 9.26 24.16 -9.90
N ARG A 30 9.94 23.02 -9.79
CA ARG A 30 9.31 21.70 -9.55
C ARG A 30 9.30 21.43 -8.05
N TYR A 31 8.15 21.15 -7.48
CA TYR A 31 7.93 20.75 -6.09
C TYR A 31 7.85 19.24 -5.97
N PRO A 32 8.97 18.54 -5.76
CA PRO A 32 8.91 17.12 -5.46
C PRO A 32 8.21 16.84 -4.12
N THR A 33 7.48 15.74 -4.08
CA THR A 33 7.00 15.13 -2.83
C THR A 33 7.33 13.64 -2.88
N LEU A 34 8.11 13.19 -1.92
CA LEU A 34 8.39 11.79 -1.65
C LEU A 34 7.29 11.23 -0.76
N ARG A 35 6.70 10.10 -1.14
CA ARG A 35 5.92 9.28 -0.24
C ARG A 35 6.73 8.05 0.19
N PRO A 36 7.01 7.87 1.50
CA PRO A 36 7.57 6.63 2.00
C PRO A 36 6.58 5.47 1.80
N PRO A 37 7.08 4.23 1.70
CA PRO A 37 6.23 3.05 1.67
C PRO A 37 5.93 2.52 3.09
N ARG A 38 4.79 1.83 3.26
CA ARG A 38 4.54 0.91 4.39
C ARG A 38 5.74 -0.04 4.52
N CYS A 39 6.46 -0.02 5.64
CA CYS A 39 7.81 -0.62 5.74
C CYS A 39 7.97 -1.80 6.73
N PRO A 40 7.20 -2.91 6.58
CA PRO A 40 7.36 -4.10 7.39
C PRO A 40 8.70 -4.79 7.06
N ARG A 41 8.99 -4.99 5.77
CA ARG A 41 10.21 -5.68 5.32
C ARG A 41 11.41 -4.76 5.42
N GLN A 42 12.42 -5.25 6.14
CA GLN A 42 13.67 -4.57 6.40
C GLN A 42 14.81 -5.60 6.34
N PRO A 43 15.48 -5.74 5.18
CA PRO A 43 16.57 -6.71 5.02
C PRO A 43 17.77 -6.31 5.89
N PRO A 44 18.54 -7.27 6.43
CA PRO A 44 19.80 -6.96 7.10
C PRO A 44 20.85 -6.55 6.06
N ARG A 45 21.53 -5.42 6.27
CA ARG A 45 22.58 -4.93 5.36
C ARG A 45 23.79 -5.86 5.38
N THR A 46 23.86 -6.78 4.42
CA THR A 46 25.04 -7.64 4.23
C THR A 46 26.19 -6.81 3.67
N ASN A 47 27.33 -6.80 4.38
CA ASN A 47 28.57 -6.29 3.78
C ASN A 47 28.93 -7.18 2.60
N MET A 48 29.24 -6.60 1.43
CA MET A 48 29.62 -7.39 0.26
C MET A 48 30.89 -8.20 0.54
N GLY A 49 30.72 -9.52 0.70
CA GLY A 49 31.83 -10.46 0.89
C GLY A 49 31.85 -11.24 2.21
N GLN A 50 30.74 -11.88 2.62
CA GLN A 50 30.82 -13.19 3.29
C GLN A 50 29.50 -14.00 3.24
N THR A 51 29.64 -15.27 2.83
CA THR A 51 28.80 -16.45 3.11
C THR A 51 27.27 -16.33 3.30
N GLN A 52 26.53 -16.80 2.29
CA GLN A 52 25.35 -17.66 2.42
C GLN A 52 24.36 -17.37 3.56
N LEU A 53 23.68 -16.22 3.47
CA LEU A 53 22.24 -16.17 3.73
C LEU A 53 21.54 -16.01 2.36
N PRO A 54 20.35 -16.63 2.13
CA PRO A 54 19.63 -16.47 0.88
C PRO A 54 19.13 -15.02 0.76
N ALA A 55 19.85 -14.21 -0.01
CA ALA A 55 19.53 -12.82 -0.26
C ALA A 55 18.33 -12.71 -1.21
N HIS A 56 17.13 -12.75 -0.62
CA HIS A 56 15.81 -12.36 -1.11
C HIS A 56 15.53 -12.53 -2.63
N ASP A 57 14.55 -13.38 -2.98
CA ASP A 57 14.01 -13.59 -4.34
C ASP A 57 13.40 -12.32 -5.02
N GLN A 58 13.50 -11.15 -4.38
CA GLN A 58 13.10 -9.84 -4.90
C GLN A 58 14.23 -8.82 -4.70
N PRO A 59 15.39 -8.95 -5.38
CA PRO A 59 16.53 -8.04 -5.21
C PRO A 59 16.25 -6.59 -5.60
N GLN A 60 15.15 -6.32 -6.31
CA GLN A 60 14.67 -4.99 -6.65
C GLN A 60 14.07 -4.21 -5.45
N TYR A 61 13.80 -4.89 -4.33
CA TYR A 61 13.26 -4.29 -3.08
C TYR A 61 14.23 -4.52 -1.90
N SER A 62 15.53 -4.33 -2.17
CA SER A 62 16.65 -4.76 -1.30
C SER A 62 17.26 -3.66 -0.41
N ALA A 63 16.77 -2.41 -0.47
CA ALA A 63 17.22 -1.36 0.44
C ALA A 63 16.63 -1.54 1.85
N ASP A 64 17.33 -1.01 2.86
CA ASP A 64 16.77 -0.82 4.21
C ASP A 64 16.43 0.66 4.50
N TRP A 65 15.82 0.94 5.64
CA TRP A 65 15.40 2.30 6.01
C TRP A 65 16.58 3.25 6.29
N GLY A 66 17.80 2.73 6.49
CA GLY A 66 19.04 3.50 6.52
C GLY A 66 19.55 3.92 5.14
N ASP A 67 19.35 3.07 4.12
CA ASP A 67 19.52 3.48 2.72
C ASP A 67 18.43 4.49 2.31
N TYR A 68 17.16 4.29 2.72
CA TYR A 68 16.08 5.26 2.46
C TYR A 68 16.30 6.60 3.18
N TYR A 69 16.76 6.60 4.44
CA TYR A 69 17.19 7.81 5.13
C TYR A 69 18.30 8.53 4.36
N SER A 70 19.30 7.80 3.86
CA SER A 70 20.36 8.41 3.06
C SER A 70 19.80 9.02 1.77
N PHE A 71 18.88 8.33 1.11
CA PHE A 71 18.16 8.83 -0.05
C PHE A 71 17.39 10.13 0.24
N THR A 72 16.54 10.18 1.27
CA THR A 72 15.77 11.41 1.60
C THR A 72 16.67 12.59 1.92
N VAL A 73 17.79 12.38 2.63
CA VAL A 73 18.81 13.42 2.87
C VAL A 73 19.42 13.92 1.55
N ARG A 74 19.91 13.03 0.67
CA ARG A 74 20.50 13.44 -0.61
C ARG A 74 19.50 14.14 -1.53
N MET A 75 18.22 13.73 -1.50
CA MET A 75 17.15 14.38 -2.25
C MET A 75 16.81 15.77 -1.68
N ARG A 76 16.81 15.96 -0.35
CA ARG A 76 16.64 17.29 0.28
C ARG A 76 17.82 18.22 -0.04
N GLU A 77 19.06 17.71 0.00
CA GLU A 77 20.22 18.49 -0.47
C GLU A 77 20.10 18.88 -1.96
N LEU A 78 19.58 18.01 -2.82
CA LEU A 78 19.37 18.31 -4.24
C LEU A 78 18.25 19.34 -4.46
N ALA A 79 17.18 19.30 -3.66
CA ALA A 79 16.10 20.27 -3.70
C ALA A 79 16.59 21.67 -3.27
N ASP A 80 17.30 21.76 -2.15
CA ASP A 80 17.97 22.98 -1.68
C ASP A 80 18.91 23.57 -2.73
N ARG A 81 19.78 22.74 -3.34
CA ARG A 81 20.70 23.17 -4.41
C ARG A 81 19.99 23.65 -5.69
N GLN A 82 18.71 23.32 -5.87
CA GLN A 82 17.88 23.74 -7.01
C GLN A 82 16.91 24.88 -6.65
N GLY A 83 16.86 25.34 -5.39
CA GLY A 83 15.93 26.36 -4.93
C GLY A 83 14.47 25.89 -4.91
N VAL A 84 14.23 24.58 -4.75
CA VAL A 84 12.89 23.99 -4.70
C VAL A 84 12.65 23.29 -3.37
N ASP A 85 11.37 23.11 -2.99
CA ASP A 85 11.00 22.41 -1.76
C ASP A 85 10.74 20.93 -2.01
N LEU A 86 11.15 20.09 -1.06
CA LEU A 86 10.89 18.64 -1.06
C LEU A 86 10.19 18.25 0.24
N LEU A 87 8.95 17.76 0.10
CA LEU A 87 8.17 17.21 1.20
C LEU A 87 8.32 15.67 1.26
N VAL A 88 8.26 15.10 2.46
CA VAL A 88 8.19 13.66 2.71
C VAL A 88 6.88 13.35 3.47
N VAL A 89 5.96 12.58 2.87
CA VAL A 89 4.59 12.41 3.39
C VAL A 89 4.13 10.96 3.51
N ASP A 90 3.72 10.52 4.71
CA ASP A 90 3.42 9.12 5.03
C ASP A 90 1.95 8.86 5.40
N THR A 91 1.39 7.79 4.84
CA THR A 91 -0.04 7.45 4.88
C THR A 91 -0.38 6.29 5.82
N GLY A 92 0.40 6.08 6.89
CA GLY A 92 0.11 5.08 7.92
C GLY A 92 0.32 3.63 7.50
N ASP A 93 -0.21 2.70 8.31
CA ASP A 93 -0.14 1.25 8.11
C ASP A 93 1.29 0.70 8.24
N ARG A 94 1.87 0.87 9.43
CA ARG A 94 3.29 0.62 9.73
C ARG A 94 3.55 -0.76 10.35
N ILE A 95 2.55 -1.35 11.00
CA ILE A 95 2.64 -2.66 11.66
C ILE A 95 1.94 -3.76 10.86
N GLU A 96 1.92 -4.99 11.38
CA GLU A 96 1.19 -6.15 10.82
C GLU A 96 1.62 -6.56 9.41
N GLY A 97 2.82 -7.14 9.34
CA GLY A 97 3.36 -7.80 8.16
C GLY A 97 4.84 -8.19 8.21
N SER A 98 5.50 -8.22 9.38
CA SER A 98 6.94 -8.50 9.53
C SER A 98 7.34 -8.81 10.96
N GLY A 99 8.41 -9.58 11.16
CA GLY A 99 8.94 -9.82 12.49
C GLY A 99 9.41 -8.55 13.19
N LEU A 100 9.93 -7.55 12.45
CA LEU A 100 10.43 -6.30 13.04
C LEU A 100 9.32 -5.45 13.68
N SER A 101 8.09 -5.51 13.14
CA SER A 101 6.89 -4.97 13.77
C SER A 101 6.33 -5.94 14.81
N ASP A 102 6.07 -7.18 14.41
CA ASP A 102 5.06 -8.02 15.06
C ASP A 102 5.61 -9.01 16.10
N ALA A 103 6.91 -9.35 16.03
CA ALA A 103 7.60 -10.05 17.12
C ALA A 103 8.02 -9.12 18.27
N SER A 104 7.90 -7.80 18.11
CA SER A 104 8.30 -6.82 19.13
C SER A 104 7.20 -6.56 20.17
N ASP A 105 7.59 -6.38 21.43
CA ASP A 105 6.68 -6.06 22.54
C ASP A 105 6.99 -4.68 23.16
N PRO A 106 6.04 -3.72 23.17
CA PRO A 106 4.74 -3.77 22.48
C PRO A 106 4.85 -3.75 20.95
N LYS A 107 3.85 -4.32 20.26
CA LYS A 107 3.80 -4.42 18.78
C LYS A 107 4.19 -3.10 18.10
N GLY A 108 5.08 -3.19 17.12
CA GLY A 108 5.62 -2.06 16.35
C GLY A 108 6.72 -1.25 17.03
N LYS A 109 7.21 -1.62 18.23
CA LYS A 109 8.20 -0.85 19.02
C LYS A 109 9.44 -0.46 18.22
N TYR A 110 10.07 -1.42 17.55
CA TYR A 110 11.29 -1.16 16.78
C TYR A 110 10.99 -0.49 15.43
N VAL A 111 9.85 -0.79 14.81
CA VAL A 111 9.41 -0.06 13.61
C VAL A 111 9.15 1.42 13.95
N ARG A 112 8.56 1.77 15.09
CA ARG A 112 8.42 3.17 15.53
C ARG A 112 9.77 3.84 15.76
N GLU A 113 10.69 3.17 16.46
CA GLU A 113 12.09 3.66 16.65
C GLU A 113 12.78 3.98 15.31
N ILE A 114 12.66 3.07 14.34
CA ILE A 114 13.35 3.14 13.05
C ILE A 114 12.64 4.11 12.10
N PHE A 115 11.31 4.11 12.05
CA PHE A 115 10.49 5.02 11.25
C PHE A 115 10.78 6.49 11.60
N SER A 116 10.75 6.82 12.90
CA SER A 116 11.08 8.13 13.48
C SER A 116 12.51 8.62 13.22
N ALA A 117 13.37 7.83 12.58
CA ALA A 117 14.66 8.30 12.10
C ALA A 117 14.54 9.21 10.86
N VAL A 118 13.45 9.11 10.09
CA VAL A 118 13.18 9.98 8.94
C VAL A 118 12.31 11.17 9.38
N ASP A 119 12.87 12.36 9.20
CA ASP A 119 12.18 13.64 9.30
C ASP A 119 11.13 13.77 8.17
N MET A 120 9.84 13.81 8.52
CA MET A 120 8.71 13.80 7.60
C MET A 120 7.83 15.03 7.78
N ASP A 121 7.32 15.60 6.70
CA ASP A 121 6.59 16.87 6.68
C ASP A 121 5.10 16.73 7.03
N VAL A 122 4.50 15.57 6.70
CA VAL A 122 3.12 15.20 7.09
C VAL A 122 3.04 13.67 7.28
N VAL A 123 2.43 13.21 8.37
CA VAL A 123 2.35 11.80 8.79
C VAL A 123 0.93 11.51 9.30
N THR A 124 0.31 10.40 8.91
CA THR A 124 -1.04 10.01 9.41
C THR A 124 -1.18 8.54 9.83
N ILE A 125 -2.37 8.08 10.16
CA ILE A 125 -2.65 6.75 10.71
C ILE A 125 -3.32 5.83 9.69
N GLY A 126 -2.99 4.53 9.71
CA GLY A 126 -3.65 3.48 8.94
C GLY A 126 -4.59 2.61 9.79
N ASN A 127 -5.39 1.77 9.16
CA ASN A 127 -6.34 0.92 9.89
C ASN A 127 -5.64 -0.19 10.71
N HIS A 128 -4.43 -0.61 10.33
CA HIS A 128 -3.68 -1.60 11.13
C HIS A 128 -3.20 -1.05 12.48
N GLU A 129 -3.00 0.26 12.62
CA GLU A 129 -2.75 0.88 13.93
C GLU A 129 -4.01 0.89 14.82
N LEU A 130 -5.21 0.64 14.28
CA LEU A 130 -6.50 0.82 14.96
C LEU A 130 -7.20 -0.49 15.38
N TYR A 131 -6.83 -1.66 14.82
CA TYR A 131 -7.46 -2.95 15.17
C TYR A 131 -7.31 -3.39 16.63
N LYS A 132 -6.36 -2.83 17.39
CA LYS A 132 -6.05 -3.20 18.78
C LYS A 132 -5.80 -1.95 19.61
N GLU A 133 -6.37 -1.90 20.82
CA GLU A 133 -6.24 -0.74 21.72
C GLU A 133 -4.77 -0.41 22.05
N ALA A 134 -3.94 -1.45 22.19
CA ALA A 134 -2.52 -1.30 22.40
C ALA A 134 -1.82 -0.65 21.20
N SER A 135 -2.20 -0.94 19.96
CA SER A 135 -1.58 -0.34 18.77
C SER A 135 -1.86 1.17 18.72
N SER A 136 -3.11 1.57 18.85
CA SER A 136 -3.54 2.97 18.78
C SER A 136 -3.01 3.78 19.97
N ALA A 137 -3.02 3.21 21.18
CA ALA A 137 -2.42 3.85 22.35
C ALA A 137 -0.90 4.03 22.20
N ASN A 138 -0.18 3.08 21.62
CA ASN A 138 1.25 3.22 21.36
C ASN A 138 1.55 4.30 20.31
N ASP A 139 0.78 4.39 19.22
CA ASP A 139 0.99 5.45 18.22
C ASP A 139 0.72 6.84 18.80
N TYR A 140 -0.31 6.98 19.65
CA TYR A 140 -0.63 8.22 20.37
C TYR A 140 0.42 8.62 21.42
N LEU A 141 1.06 7.64 22.06
CA LEU A 141 2.10 7.86 23.08
C LEU A 141 3.50 8.06 22.52
N PHE A 142 3.80 7.55 21.31
CA PHE A 142 5.16 7.55 20.75
C PHE A 142 5.30 8.29 19.41
N LEU A 143 4.46 8.03 18.40
CA LEU A 143 4.60 8.71 17.10
C LEU A 143 4.00 10.11 17.12
N ARG A 144 2.81 10.29 17.69
CA ARG A 144 2.15 11.61 17.81
C ARG A 144 3.04 12.65 18.53
N PRO A 145 3.70 12.36 19.68
CA PRO A 145 4.53 13.37 20.34
C PRO A 145 5.88 13.60 19.65
N HIS A 146 6.38 12.61 18.88
CA HIS A 146 7.60 12.76 18.09
C HIS A 146 7.39 13.67 16.87
N TYR A 147 6.32 13.45 16.12
CA TYR A 147 6.00 14.25 14.92
C TYR A 147 5.19 15.52 15.22
N SER A 148 4.63 15.70 16.43
CA SER A 148 3.95 16.92 16.87
C SER A 148 2.83 17.34 15.89
N ASP A 149 2.90 18.54 15.32
CA ASP A 149 1.98 19.10 14.32
C ASP A 149 2.14 18.46 12.93
N HIS A 150 3.19 17.70 12.69
CA HIS A 150 3.35 16.90 11.47
C HIS A 150 2.50 15.60 11.54
N TYR A 151 2.06 15.14 12.73
CA TYR A 151 1.16 13.99 12.87
C TYR A 151 -0.30 14.43 12.70
N VAL A 152 -0.75 14.51 11.45
CA VAL A 152 -2.07 14.99 11.07
C VAL A 152 -3.06 13.83 11.01
N VAL A 153 -4.20 13.94 11.68
CA VAL A 153 -5.30 12.98 11.61
C VAL A 153 -6.62 13.74 11.72
N SER A 154 -7.33 13.90 10.60
CA SER A 154 -8.50 14.77 10.46
C SER A 154 -9.80 14.12 10.93
N ASN A 155 -9.95 12.80 10.86
CA ASN A 155 -11.21 12.09 11.14
C ASN A 155 -11.13 10.93 12.15
N VAL A 156 -10.07 10.83 12.98
CA VAL A 156 -9.99 9.83 14.05
C VAL A 156 -9.72 10.49 15.40
N ASP A 157 -10.51 10.12 16.40
CA ASP A 157 -10.33 10.43 17.82
C ASP A 157 -9.88 9.18 18.60
N ILE A 158 -9.27 9.39 19.77
CA ILE A 158 -8.83 8.35 20.71
C ILE A 158 -9.24 8.74 22.14
N TYR A 159 -9.69 7.75 22.92
CA TYR A 159 -9.77 7.88 24.38
C TYR A 159 -8.34 7.85 24.92
N SER A 160 -7.82 9.04 25.24
CA SER A 160 -6.42 9.25 25.63
C SER A 160 -5.98 8.26 26.72
N PRO A 161 -4.94 7.44 26.51
CA PRO A 161 -4.47 6.45 27.49
C PRO A 161 -3.88 7.09 28.77
N LEU A 162 -3.78 8.42 28.83
CA LEU A 162 -3.31 9.19 29.99
C LEU A 162 -4.46 9.80 30.82
N THR A 163 -5.64 9.99 30.22
CA THR A 163 -6.74 10.79 30.82
C THR A 163 -8.13 10.18 30.64
N ASN A 164 -8.27 9.14 29.83
CA ASN A 164 -9.53 8.52 29.38
C ASN A 164 -10.55 9.50 28.77
N THR A 165 -10.10 10.66 28.31
CA THR A 165 -10.91 11.65 27.59
C THR A 165 -10.78 11.44 26.09
N LEU A 166 -11.88 11.47 25.35
CA LEU A 166 -11.88 11.45 23.89
C LEU A 166 -11.19 12.73 23.36
N VAL A 167 -10.15 12.57 22.55
CA VAL A 167 -9.34 13.66 21.96
C VAL A 167 -8.90 13.31 20.53
N PRO A 168 -8.55 14.29 19.69
CA PRO A 168 -8.00 14.03 18.36
C PRO A 168 -6.74 13.15 18.40
N MET A 169 -6.70 12.14 17.54
CA MET A 169 -5.56 11.20 17.44
C MET A 169 -4.27 11.89 16.97
N GLY A 170 -4.41 12.91 16.12
CA GLY A 170 -3.34 13.82 15.69
C GLY A 170 -3.82 15.27 15.71
N VAL A 171 -3.09 16.19 15.10
CA VAL A 171 -3.66 17.51 14.79
C VAL A 171 -4.68 17.35 13.65
N ARG A 172 -5.81 18.06 13.72
CA ARG A 172 -6.90 17.89 12.73
C ARG A 172 -6.53 18.40 11.33
N PHE A 173 -5.64 19.38 11.26
CA PHE A 173 -5.03 19.93 10.06
C PHE A 173 -3.70 20.62 10.44
N ARG A 174 -2.89 20.96 9.44
CA ARG A 174 -1.62 21.69 9.62
C ARG A 174 -1.51 22.80 8.57
N LYS A 175 -1.28 24.06 8.97
CA LYS A 175 -0.89 25.14 8.04
C LYS A 175 0.60 25.45 8.20
N PHE A 176 1.35 25.46 7.10
CA PHE A 176 2.78 25.73 7.11
C PHE A 176 3.24 26.39 5.80
N THR A 177 4.41 27.03 5.83
CA THR A 177 5.03 27.67 4.66
C THR A 177 6.32 26.95 4.31
N THR A 178 6.51 26.61 3.03
CA THR A 178 7.70 25.88 2.59
C THR A 178 8.99 26.71 2.73
N LYS A 179 10.13 26.02 2.74
CA LYS A 179 11.44 26.59 3.10
C LYS A 179 12.01 27.46 1.98
N ASN A 180 11.99 26.97 0.74
CA ASN A 180 12.77 27.52 -0.36
C ASN A 180 11.95 28.49 -1.23
N THR A 181 10.71 28.16 -1.60
CA THR A 181 9.86 28.99 -2.48
C THR A 181 8.79 29.81 -1.77
N LYS A 182 8.52 29.48 -0.49
CA LYS A 182 7.49 30.08 0.37
C LYS A 182 6.04 29.76 -0.03
N THR A 183 5.78 28.64 -0.69
CA THR A 183 4.41 28.13 -0.90
C THR A 183 3.73 27.89 0.45
N ARG A 184 2.50 28.38 0.61
CA ARG A 184 1.69 28.19 1.82
C ARG A 184 0.80 26.97 1.63
N ILE A 185 0.91 25.99 2.54
CA ILE A 185 0.25 24.70 2.43
C ILE A 185 -0.69 24.50 3.62
N THR A 186 -1.95 24.17 3.33
CA THR A 186 -2.89 23.62 4.31
C THR A 186 -3.03 22.13 4.08
N ALA A 187 -2.58 21.34 5.05
CA ALA A 187 -2.59 19.88 5.00
C ALA A 187 -3.68 19.28 5.89
N PHE A 188 -4.36 18.27 5.36
CA PHE A 188 -5.33 17.42 6.06
C PHE A 188 -4.97 15.95 5.86
N ALA A 189 -5.52 15.06 6.67
CA ALA A 189 -5.25 13.63 6.59
C ALA A 189 -6.48 12.78 6.96
N PHE A 190 -7.05 12.07 5.99
CA PHE A 190 -8.26 11.28 6.20
C PHE A 190 -8.00 9.77 6.12
N LEU A 191 -8.57 9.02 7.05
CA LEU A 191 -8.78 7.58 6.94
C LEU A 191 -10.09 7.32 6.17
N PHE A 192 -10.18 6.20 5.46
CA PHE A 192 -11.44 5.72 4.87
C PHE A 192 -12.52 5.43 5.92
N ASP A 193 -13.74 5.09 5.50
CA ASP A 193 -14.81 4.58 6.36
C ASP A 193 -14.45 3.21 6.99
N PHE A 194 -13.64 3.26 8.04
CA PHE A 194 -13.12 2.10 8.75
C PHE A 194 -13.87 1.86 10.07
N ASN A 195 -14.77 0.87 10.05
CA ASN A 195 -15.58 0.47 11.21
C ASN A 195 -15.02 -0.74 11.99
N GLY A 196 -13.77 -1.15 11.71
CA GLY A 196 -13.10 -2.29 12.34
C GLY A 196 -12.17 -1.91 13.51
N ASN A 197 -12.23 -0.68 14.00
CA ASN A 197 -11.32 -0.17 15.03
C ASN A 197 -11.66 -0.70 16.43
N ALA A 198 -10.67 -0.67 17.33
CA ALA A 198 -10.88 -0.99 18.73
C ALA A 198 -11.61 0.14 19.48
N ASN A 199 -12.33 -0.22 20.55
CA ASN A 199 -13.24 0.65 21.31
C ASN A 199 -12.57 1.91 21.89
N ASN A 200 -11.25 1.91 22.06
CA ASN A 200 -10.51 3.09 22.51
C ASN A 200 -10.36 4.18 21.43
N THR A 201 -10.86 3.99 20.22
CA THR A 201 -10.83 4.96 19.12
C THR A 201 -12.19 5.18 18.49
N VAL A 202 -12.36 6.31 17.80
CA VAL A 202 -13.59 6.66 17.07
C VAL A 202 -13.19 7.21 15.70
N VAL A 203 -13.47 6.45 14.64
CA VAL A 203 -13.39 6.94 13.25
C VAL A 203 -14.68 7.71 12.93
N ARG A 204 -14.56 8.81 12.17
CA ARG A 204 -15.70 9.57 11.64
C ARG A 204 -15.74 9.48 10.11
N PRO A 205 -16.90 9.16 9.50
CA PRO A 205 -17.05 9.21 8.05
C PRO A 205 -16.73 10.60 7.50
N VAL A 206 -15.93 10.66 6.43
CA VAL A 206 -15.51 11.92 5.79
C VAL A 206 -16.72 12.73 5.30
N ALA A 207 -17.79 12.04 4.89
CA ALA A 207 -19.08 12.62 4.53
C ALA A 207 -19.64 13.57 5.61
N SER A 208 -19.42 13.28 6.90
CA SER A 208 -19.82 14.09 8.05
C SER A 208 -18.75 15.13 8.41
N VAL A 209 -17.47 14.74 8.48
CA VAL A 209 -16.38 15.62 8.94
C VAL A 209 -16.26 16.89 8.10
N ARG A 210 -16.47 16.78 6.79
CA ARG A 210 -16.44 17.92 5.86
C ARG A 210 -17.56 18.97 6.08
N THR A 211 -18.51 18.70 6.97
CA THR A 211 -19.56 19.65 7.39
C THR A 211 -19.33 20.22 8.79
N GLU A 212 -18.28 19.79 9.49
CA GLU A 212 -17.94 20.31 10.81
C GLU A 212 -17.31 21.71 10.70
N GLN A 213 -17.70 22.63 11.60
CA GLN A 213 -17.29 24.03 11.52
C GLN A 213 -15.76 24.20 11.49
N TRP A 214 -15.00 23.43 12.29
CA TRP A 214 -13.55 23.53 12.31
C TRP A 214 -12.90 23.20 10.96
N PHE A 215 -13.51 22.30 10.17
CA PHE A 215 -13.02 21.95 8.84
C PHE A 215 -13.35 23.06 7.85
N LEU A 216 -14.58 23.58 7.90
CA LEU A 216 -15.01 24.72 7.08
C LEU A 216 -14.16 25.97 7.36
N ASP A 217 -13.85 26.26 8.63
CA ASP A 217 -12.94 27.33 9.04
C ASP A 217 -11.52 27.08 8.53
N ALA A 218 -11.01 25.84 8.63
CA ALA A 218 -9.65 25.50 8.22
C ALA A 218 -9.42 25.57 6.69
N ILE A 219 -10.42 25.22 5.87
CA ILE A 219 -10.39 25.43 4.41
C ILE A 219 -10.73 26.86 3.98
N SER A 220 -11.22 27.71 4.88
CA SER A 220 -11.56 29.10 4.56
C SER A 220 -10.36 30.03 4.64
N GLY A 221 -10.34 31.04 3.75
CA GLY A 221 -9.36 32.12 3.74
C GLY A 221 -8.24 31.96 2.71
N ASP A 222 -7.71 33.08 2.25
CA ASP A 222 -6.75 33.20 1.14
C ASP A 222 -5.30 32.90 1.57
N ASP A 223 -5.12 32.16 2.68
CA ASP A 223 -3.82 31.89 3.32
C ASP A 223 -3.07 30.68 2.74
N THR A 224 -3.65 30.02 1.74
CA THR A 224 -3.22 28.75 1.17
C THR A 224 -2.96 28.89 -0.34
N ASP A 225 -1.84 28.36 -0.84
CA ASP A 225 -1.50 28.25 -2.26
C ASP A 225 -1.63 26.80 -2.80
N LEU A 226 -1.63 25.80 -1.90
CA LEU A 226 -1.83 24.38 -2.19
C LEU A 226 -2.52 23.68 -1.01
N PHE A 227 -3.60 22.93 -1.27
CA PHE A 227 -4.11 21.96 -0.31
C PHE A 227 -3.42 20.60 -0.47
N LEU A 228 -2.93 20.04 0.64
CA LEU A 228 -2.22 18.76 0.69
C LEU A 228 -3.03 17.74 1.50
N ILE A 229 -3.81 16.91 0.82
CA ILE A 229 -4.73 15.97 1.44
C ILE A 229 -4.10 14.57 1.42
N ILE A 230 -3.46 14.18 2.51
CA ILE A 230 -2.96 12.79 2.62
C ILE A 230 -4.09 11.89 3.17
N GLY A 231 -3.87 10.59 3.17
CA GLY A 231 -4.81 9.68 3.79
C GLY A 231 -4.43 8.22 3.68
N HIS A 232 -4.84 7.42 4.65
CA HIS A 232 -4.90 5.97 4.48
C HIS A 232 -6.22 5.61 3.80
N THR A 233 -6.35 6.04 2.55
CA THR A 233 -7.60 6.03 1.76
C THR A 233 -7.21 5.83 0.30
N PRO A 234 -7.83 4.93 -0.46
CA PRO A 234 -7.49 4.72 -1.87
C PRO A 234 -7.66 5.99 -2.70
N VAL A 235 -6.76 6.24 -3.66
CA VAL A 235 -6.86 7.40 -4.58
C VAL A 235 -7.97 7.24 -5.61
N ARG A 236 -8.39 5.98 -5.86
CA ARG A 236 -9.42 5.58 -6.81
C ARG A 236 -10.47 4.76 -6.07
N PHE A 237 -11.70 4.76 -6.59
CA PHE A 237 -12.87 4.02 -6.07
C PHE A 237 -13.42 4.51 -4.70
N SER A 238 -12.57 4.94 -3.77
CA SER A 238 -12.98 5.57 -2.50
C SER A 238 -13.71 6.93 -2.70
N PRO A 239 -14.87 7.18 -2.07
CA PRO A 239 -15.59 8.44 -2.17
C PRO A 239 -14.96 9.60 -1.38
N GLU A 240 -14.14 9.34 -0.36
CA GLU A 240 -13.67 10.32 0.62
C GLU A 240 -12.91 11.49 0.00
N PHE A 241 -11.94 11.23 -0.88
CA PHE A 241 -11.15 12.27 -1.54
C PHE A 241 -12.01 13.13 -2.50
N PRO A 242 -12.88 12.57 -3.36
CA PRO A 242 -13.91 13.33 -4.07
C PRO A 242 -14.79 14.19 -3.15
N LEU A 243 -15.22 13.69 -1.98
CA LEU A 243 -16.08 14.44 -1.05
C LEU A 243 -15.34 15.63 -0.38
N ILE A 244 -14.01 15.54 -0.22
CA ILE A 244 -13.14 16.64 0.24
C ILE A 244 -12.84 17.63 -0.89
N LEU A 245 -12.56 17.15 -2.11
CA LEU A 245 -12.37 17.99 -3.28
C LEU A 245 -13.64 18.83 -3.53
N GLU A 246 -14.82 18.23 -3.44
CA GLU A 246 -16.12 18.92 -3.55
C GLU A 246 -16.27 20.05 -2.52
N ALA A 247 -15.74 19.87 -1.29
CA ALA A 247 -15.76 20.90 -0.25
C ALA A 247 -14.79 22.05 -0.53
N ILE A 248 -13.54 21.76 -0.90
CA ILE A 248 -12.53 22.79 -1.23
C ILE A 248 -12.97 23.59 -2.46
N ARG A 249 -13.48 22.90 -3.50
CA ARG A 249 -13.99 23.50 -4.74
C ARG A 249 -15.22 24.40 -4.53
N LYS A 250 -16.01 24.19 -3.46
CA LYS A 250 -17.12 25.09 -3.07
C LYS A 250 -16.65 26.43 -2.47
N VAL A 251 -15.47 26.45 -1.86
CA VAL A 251 -14.90 27.65 -1.23
C VAL A 251 -14.03 28.43 -2.22
N HIS A 252 -13.12 27.74 -2.91
CA HIS A 252 -12.08 28.36 -3.76
C HIS A 252 -12.31 28.21 -5.26
N GLY A 253 -13.37 27.53 -5.69
CA GLY A 253 -13.60 27.24 -7.10
C GLY A 253 -12.57 26.25 -7.68
N ALA A 254 -12.49 26.22 -9.02
CA ALA A 254 -11.66 25.28 -9.77
C ALA A 254 -10.17 25.64 -9.79
N GLU A 255 -9.80 26.88 -9.47
CA GLU A 255 -8.43 27.42 -9.67
C GLU A 255 -7.45 27.06 -8.54
N MET A 256 -7.94 26.52 -7.43
CA MET A 256 -7.12 26.10 -6.28
C MET A 256 -6.44 24.74 -6.52
N PRO A 257 -5.10 24.62 -6.42
CA PRO A 257 -4.41 23.35 -6.47
C PRO A 257 -4.75 22.46 -5.25
N VAL A 258 -5.07 21.18 -5.51
CA VAL A 258 -5.31 20.18 -4.45
C VAL A 258 -4.56 18.90 -4.80
N GLN A 259 -3.65 18.46 -3.94
CA GLN A 259 -2.93 17.20 -4.13
C GLN A 259 -3.35 16.15 -3.11
N PHE A 260 -3.68 14.95 -3.61
CA PHE A 260 -3.99 13.80 -2.78
C PHE A 260 -2.83 12.79 -2.71
N PHE A 261 -2.65 12.17 -1.54
CA PHE A 261 -1.77 11.00 -1.36
C PHE A 261 -2.53 9.91 -0.60
N GLY A 262 -2.91 8.85 -1.30
CA GLY A 262 -3.75 7.78 -0.77
C GLY A 262 -2.99 6.52 -0.38
N GLY A 263 -3.71 5.48 0.04
CA GLY A 263 -3.18 4.21 0.53
C GLY A 263 -4.25 3.12 0.59
N HIS A 264 -4.09 2.19 1.54
CA HIS A 264 -4.98 1.05 1.76
C HIS A 264 -5.00 -0.04 0.67
N THR A 265 -5.14 0.28 -0.62
CA THR A 265 -5.25 -0.76 -1.67
C THR A 265 -3.94 -1.46 -2.07
N HIS A 266 -2.78 -0.99 -1.56
CA HIS A 266 -1.47 -1.65 -1.72
C HIS A 266 -0.93 -1.65 -3.17
N ILE A 267 -1.38 -0.71 -4.00
CA ILE A 267 -1.03 -0.60 -5.44
C ILE A 267 -0.24 0.67 -5.76
N ARG A 268 0.50 0.65 -6.86
CA ARG A 268 0.93 1.86 -7.57
C ARG A 268 -0.30 2.34 -8.37
N ASP A 269 -0.73 3.59 -8.18
CA ASP A 269 -1.83 4.19 -8.95
C ASP A 269 -1.71 5.72 -8.96
N PHE A 270 -2.25 6.34 -10.00
CA PHE A 270 -2.34 7.78 -10.16
C PHE A 270 -3.66 8.19 -10.81
N VAL A 271 -4.37 9.11 -10.16
CA VAL A 271 -5.71 9.58 -10.55
C VAL A 271 -5.68 11.06 -10.88
N VAL A 272 -6.36 11.47 -11.96
CA VAL A 272 -6.57 12.88 -12.31
C VAL A 272 -8.04 13.24 -12.07
N TYR A 273 -8.31 14.01 -11.01
CA TYR A 273 -9.67 14.42 -10.66
C TYR A 273 -10.13 15.64 -11.47
N ASP A 274 -9.25 16.64 -11.62
CA ASP A 274 -9.45 17.81 -12.48
C ASP A 274 -8.09 18.39 -12.92
N ASP A 275 -8.10 19.45 -13.74
CA ASP A 275 -6.89 20.05 -14.32
C ASP A 275 -5.85 20.48 -13.27
N LEU A 276 -6.29 20.78 -12.03
CA LEU A 276 -5.47 21.24 -10.90
C LEU A 276 -5.54 20.28 -9.69
N SER A 277 -5.96 19.03 -9.89
CA SER A 277 -6.15 18.06 -8.81
C SER A 277 -5.83 16.62 -9.22
N THR A 278 -4.90 15.98 -8.50
CA THR A 278 -4.49 14.59 -8.74
C THR A 278 -4.29 13.82 -7.43
N GLY A 279 -4.22 12.48 -7.51
CA GLY A 279 -3.93 11.60 -6.37
C GLY A 279 -2.86 10.56 -6.70
N LEU A 280 -1.95 10.28 -5.76
CA LEU A 280 -0.91 9.24 -5.88
C LEU A 280 -1.06 8.13 -4.82
N GLU A 281 -1.11 6.87 -5.25
CA GLU A 281 -0.80 5.70 -4.41
C GLU A 281 0.57 5.08 -4.78
N SER A 282 1.22 4.42 -3.83
CA SER A 282 2.67 4.17 -3.84
C SER A 282 3.02 2.75 -3.40
N GLY A 283 2.19 1.77 -3.77
CA GLY A 283 2.41 0.36 -3.50
C GLY A 283 2.38 0.02 -2.00
N LYS A 284 3.31 -0.83 -1.59
CA LYS A 284 3.32 -1.49 -0.28
C LYS A 284 4.73 -1.93 0.14
N TYR A 285 4.80 -2.52 1.33
CA TYR A 285 5.87 -3.41 1.84
C TYR A 285 7.33 -2.96 1.71
N CYS A 286 7.60 -1.68 1.52
CA CYS A 286 8.91 -1.17 1.08
C CYS A 286 9.39 -1.84 -0.21
N GLU A 287 8.48 -1.88 -1.19
CA GLU A 287 8.73 -2.23 -2.59
C GLU A 287 8.76 -0.97 -3.49
N THR A 288 8.16 0.16 -3.05
CA THR A 288 7.97 1.37 -3.88
C THR A 288 8.01 2.68 -3.09
N VAL A 289 8.93 3.58 -3.41
CA VAL A 289 8.83 5.00 -3.00
C VAL A 289 7.99 5.74 -4.04
N GLY A 290 6.93 6.43 -3.60
CA GLY A 290 6.16 7.31 -4.48
C GLY A 290 6.87 8.64 -4.68
N TRP A 291 6.89 9.13 -5.92
CA TRP A 291 7.41 10.46 -6.25
C TRP A 291 6.38 11.22 -7.09
N LEU A 292 6.00 12.40 -6.61
CA LEU A 292 5.25 13.39 -7.36
C LEU A 292 6.16 14.61 -7.58
N SER A 293 6.01 15.34 -8.69
CA SER A 293 6.43 16.74 -8.77
C SER A 293 5.33 17.63 -9.36
N ILE A 294 4.97 18.70 -8.63
CA ILE A 294 4.04 19.75 -9.09
C ILE A 294 4.86 20.94 -9.61
N SER A 295 4.48 21.58 -10.72
CA SER A 295 5.16 22.76 -11.26
C SER A 295 4.19 23.91 -11.49
N HIS A 296 4.67 25.16 -11.42
CA HIS A 296 3.88 26.38 -11.64
C HIS A 296 2.71 26.60 -10.65
N ILE A 297 2.83 26.17 -9.39
CA ILE A 297 1.84 26.48 -8.34
C ILE A 297 1.65 28.01 -8.25
N PRO A 298 0.42 28.54 -8.37
CA PRO A 298 0.15 29.97 -8.20
C PRO A 298 0.54 30.42 -6.79
N ASN A 299 1.43 31.41 -6.67
CA ASN A 299 1.85 31.96 -5.39
C ASN A 299 1.36 33.41 -5.28
N THR A 300 0.42 33.63 -4.36
CA THR A 300 -0.16 34.94 -4.09
C THR A 300 0.86 35.99 -3.62
N THR A 301 1.97 35.57 -2.99
CA THR A 301 2.98 36.49 -2.43
C THR A 301 3.89 37.10 -3.48
N THR A 302 4.06 36.44 -4.64
CA THR A 302 4.87 36.94 -5.77
C THR A 302 4.05 37.68 -6.83
N ALA A 303 2.72 37.55 -6.82
CA ALA A 303 1.82 38.24 -7.77
C ALA A 303 1.84 39.78 -7.64
N ALA A 304 2.46 40.32 -6.59
CA ALA A 304 2.65 41.76 -6.38
C ALA A 304 4.01 42.30 -6.86
N ALA A 305 4.88 41.47 -7.48
CA ALA A 305 6.29 41.81 -7.72
C ALA A 305 6.67 42.07 -9.19
N GLU A 306 6.11 41.34 -10.17
CA GLU A 306 6.56 41.40 -11.57
C GLU A 306 5.38 41.47 -12.56
N ASP A 307 5.00 42.70 -12.94
CA ASP A 307 4.00 43.00 -13.99
C ASP A 307 4.62 42.98 -15.40
N GLU A 308 5.48 41.99 -15.68
CA GLU A 308 6.07 41.76 -17.01
C GLU A 308 5.69 40.38 -17.58
N GLY A 309 4.44 40.29 -18.06
CA GLY A 309 4.02 39.25 -19.00
C GLY A 309 3.70 37.90 -18.38
N HIS A 310 2.50 37.78 -17.80
CA HIS A 310 1.89 36.50 -17.41
C HIS A 310 1.76 35.54 -18.61
N ASN A 311 2.82 34.76 -18.89
CA ASN A 311 2.69 33.50 -19.62
C ASN A 311 1.82 32.57 -18.76
N ASN A 312 0.57 32.38 -19.18
CA ASN A 312 -0.44 31.57 -18.50
C ASN A 312 -0.12 30.07 -18.61
N THR A 313 0.94 29.63 -17.93
CA THR A 313 1.40 28.24 -17.86
C THR A 313 0.58 27.47 -16.82
N SER A 314 -0.13 26.43 -17.26
CA SER A 314 -0.89 25.54 -16.38
C SER A 314 0.00 24.86 -15.33
N VAL A 315 -0.59 24.52 -14.18
CA VAL A 315 0.05 23.65 -13.18
C VAL A 315 0.32 22.29 -13.82
N LEU A 316 1.56 21.81 -13.69
CA LEU A 316 1.98 20.53 -14.26
C LEU A 316 2.32 19.51 -13.17
N PHE A 317 1.61 18.38 -13.18
CA PHE A 317 1.84 17.24 -12.30
C PHE A 317 2.64 16.17 -13.07
N SER A 318 3.63 15.57 -12.43
CA SER A 318 4.36 14.43 -12.96
C SER A 318 4.61 13.42 -11.84
N ARG A 319 4.53 12.13 -12.14
CA ARG A 319 4.59 11.05 -11.16
C ARG A 319 5.53 9.93 -11.57
N THR A 320 6.23 9.37 -10.59
CA THR A 320 7.17 8.25 -10.73
C THR A 320 7.03 7.29 -9.55
N TYR A 321 7.14 6.00 -9.81
CA TYR A 321 7.20 4.95 -8.79
C TYR A 321 8.62 4.40 -8.77
N ILE A 322 9.36 4.68 -7.70
CA ILE A 322 10.79 4.34 -7.57
C ILE A 322 10.92 3.02 -6.83
N ASP A 323 11.57 2.01 -7.43
CA ASP A 323 11.82 0.74 -6.75
C ASP A 323 12.68 0.93 -5.48
N PHE A 324 12.34 0.20 -4.41
CA PHE A 324 12.98 0.35 -3.10
C PHE A 324 14.33 -0.38 -3.00
N ASN A 325 15.32 0.09 -3.77
CA ASN A 325 16.68 -0.45 -3.75
C ASN A 325 17.76 0.64 -3.89
N ARG A 326 18.99 0.31 -3.47
CA ARG A 326 20.14 1.23 -3.50
C ARG A 326 20.52 1.69 -4.91
N PHE A 327 20.21 0.92 -5.98
CA PHE A 327 20.51 1.34 -7.36
C PHE A 327 19.57 2.47 -7.81
N SER A 328 18.26 2.31 -7.64
CA SER A 328 17.27 3.36 -7.93
C SER A 328 17.50 4.59 -7.05
N PHE A 329 17.70 4.42 -5.74
CA PHE A 329 17.99 5.53 -4.83
C PHE A 329 19.25 6.31 -5.24
N ALA A 330 20.36 5.61 -5.48
CA ALA A 330 21.60 6.25 -5.93
C ALA A 330 21.53 6.76 -7.38
N HIS A 331 20.60 6.30 -8.21
CA HIS A 331 20.34 6.88 -9.54
C HIS A 331 19.72 8.28 -9.40
N HIS A 332 18.59 8.38 -8.70
CA HIS A 332 17.84 9.64 -8.60
C HIS A 332 18.52 10.69 -7.72
N SER A 333 19.32 10.27 -6.74
CA SER A 333 20.01 11.19 -5.83
C SER A 333 21.41 11.65 -6.27
N ARG A 334 21.83 11.37 -7.52
CA ARG A 334 23.14 11.80 -8.04
C ARG A 334 23.14 13.27 -8.49
N PRO A 335 24.13 14.08 -8.08
CA PRO A 335 24.41 15.36 -8.73
C PRO A 335 24.70 15.19 -10.22
N ARG A 336 24.05 15.98 -11.08
CA ARG A 336 24.20 15.92 -12.56
C ARG A 336 25.62 16.22 -13.08
N THR A 337 26.52 16.67 -12.21
CA THR A 337 27.93 16.94 -12.52
C THR A 337 28.81 15.69 -12.50
N LEU A 338 28.32 14.55 -11.99
CA LEU A 338 29.04 13.28 -12.00
C LEU A 338 28.66 12.45 -13.25
N PRO A 339 29.62 11.86 -13.98
CA PRO A 339 29.34 11.03 -15.14
C PRO A 339 28.68 9.70 -14.73
N PHE A 340 27.85 9.14 -15.62
CA PHE A 340 27.38 7.76 -15.47
C PHE A 340 28.55 6.76 -15.69
N PRO A 341 28.73 5.75 -14.83
CA PRO A 341 29.67 4.66 -15.09
C PRO A 341 29.28 3.92 -16.37
N GLN A 342 30.16 3.90 -17.38
CA GLN A 342 29.85 3.36 -18.70
C GLN A 342 29.85 1.81 -18.80
N HIS A 343 30.08 1.11 -17.68
CA HIS A 343 30.12 -0.35 -17.64
C HIS A 343 29.34 -0.92 -16.43
N PRO A 344 28.51 -1.97 -16.65
CA PRO A 344 28.09 -2.85 -15.57
C PRO A 344 29.31 -3.50 -14.92
N ARG A 345 29.31 -3.67 -13.59
CA ARG A 345 30.43 -4.28 -12.85
C ARG A 345 30.70 -5.71 -13.36
N SER A 346 31.85 -5.93 -13.97
CA SER A 346 32.46 -7.27 -14.03
C SER A 346 32.76 -7.75 -12.61
N GLN A 347 32.49 -9.01 -12.29
CA GLN A 347 32.76 -9.59 -10.97
C GLN A 347 34.24 -9.97 -10.78
N SER A 348 35.16 -9.03 -10.94
CA SER A 348 36.54 -9.21 -10.49
C SER A 348 37.31 -7.90 -10.34
N THR A 349 37.43 -7.40 -9.11
CA THR A 349 38.71 -7.23 -8.37
C THR A 349 38.45 -6.56 -7.02
N ALA A 350 39.32 -6.81 -6.04
CA ALA A 350 39.25 -6.16 -4.75
C ALA A 350 40.03 -4.83 -4.77
N ASN A 351 39.28 -3.72 -4.68
CA ASN A 351 39.64 -2.53 -3.89
C ASN A 351 41.07 -1.94 -4.08
N THR A 352 41.33 -1.27 -5.21
CA THR A 352 42.58 -0.47 -5.41
C THR A 352 42.39 0.88 -6.14
N ASP A 353 41.16 1.37 -6.30
CA ASP A 353 40.89 2.69 -6.91
C ASP A 353 40.19 3.61 -5.89
N PRO A 354 40.87 4.65 -5.35
CA PRO A 354 40.28 5.58 -4.39
C PRO A 354 39.19 6.50 -4.99
N ASP A 355 39.25 6.79 -6.29
CA ASP A 355 38.54 7.91 -6.89
C ASP A 355 37.21 7.50 -7.57
N ASN A 356 37.00 6.21 -7.85
CA ASN A 356 35.74 5.68 -8.42
C ASN A 356 34.68 5.31 -7.36
N ASN A 357 34.61 6.06 -6.25
CA ASN A 357 33.88 5.66 -5.04
C ASN A 357 32.42 6.15 -4.95
N TYR A 358 31.60 5.84 -5.95
CA TYR A 358 30.18 6.23 -6.05
C TYR A 358 29.27 5.75 -4.89
N ASP A 359 29.73 4.82 -4.04
CA ASP A 359 28.99 4.37 -2.84
C ASP A 359 29.11 5.39 -1.68
N HIS A 360 30.25 6.08 -1.56
CA HIS A 360 30.51 7.04 -0.47
C HIS A 360 29.73 8.36 -0.62
N ASP A 361 29.40 8.78 -1.84
CA ASP A 361 28.58 9.98 -2.08
C ASP A 361 27.09 9.76 -1.79
N PHE A 362 26.61 8.52 -1.85
CA PHE A 362 25.24 8.17 -1.48
C PHE A 362 25.09 8.04 0.05
N ASP A 363 25.85 7.13 0.66
CA ASP A 363 25.69 6.76 2.06
C ASP A 363 25.83 7.97 3.01
N THR A 364 24.95 8.05 4.01
CA THR A 364 25.08 9.01 5.12
C THR A 364 25.56 8.29 6.38
N ARG A 365 26.32 8.97 7.25
CA ARG A 365 26.80 8.38 8.51
C ARG A 365 25.64 7.89 9.41
N PHE A 366 24.51 8.58 9.38
CA PHE A 366 23.34 8.22 10.19
C PHE A 366 22.51 7.10 9.54
N GLY A 367 22.32 7.11 8.21
CA GLY A 367 21.72 5.97 7.50
C GLY A 367 22.52 4.67 7.70
N LEU A 368 23.85 4.74 7.58
CA LEU A 368 24.78 3.64 7.90
C LEU A 368 24.67 3.15 9.35
N HIS A 369 24.30 4.02 10.29
CA HIS A 369 24.04 3.64 11.67
C HIS A 369 22.66 2.96 11.81
N LEU A 370 21.65 3.50 11.14
CA LEU A 370 20.28 3.00 11.13
C LEU A 370 20.18 1.58 10.54
N SER A 371 20.87 1.27 9.44
CA SER A 371 21.01 -0.08 8.88
C SER A 371 21.60 -1.08 9.89
N ARG A 372 22.54 -0.64 10.72
CA ARG A 372 23.13 -1.46 11.81
C ARG A 372 22.16 -1.62 12.98
N THR A 373 21.39 -0.57 13.31
CA THR A 373 20.32 -0.64 14.30
C THR A 373 19.23 -1.61 13.87
N ILE A 374 18.76 -1.56 12.61
CA ILE A 374 17.83 -2.54 12.01
C ILE A 374 18.37 -3.96 12.20
N THR A 375 19.60 -4.22 11.76
CA THR A 375 20.25 -5.54 11.91
C THR A 375 20.34 -5.98 13.37
N SER A 376 20.67 -5.07 14.29
CA SER A 376 20.68 -5.33 15.74
C SER A 376 19.29 -5.65 16.30
N ARG A 377 18.23 -4.95 15.87
CA ARG A 377 16.85 -5.24 16.28
C ARG A 377 16.38 -6.59 15.74
N ARG A 378 16.72 -6.96 14.50
CA ARG A 378 16.44 -8.30 13.92
C ARG A 378 17.04 -9.42 14.78
N HIS A 379 18.31 -9.31 15.19
CA HIS A 379 18.92 -10.30 16.09
C HIS A 379 18.35 -10.26 17.53
N THR A 380 17.99 -9.07 18.05
CA THR A 380 17.36 -8.93 19.37
C THR A 380 16.00 -9.64 19.45
N LEU A 381 15.29 -9.71 18.32
CA LEU A 381 14.03 -10.44 18.15
C LEU A 381 14.20 -11.90 17.71
N HIS A 382 15.44 -12.38 17.49
CA HIS A 382 15.73 -13.71 16.94
C HIS A 382 15.04 -14.02 15.61
N LEU A 383 14.87 -13.01 14.73
CA LEU A 383 14.18 -13.15 13.44
C LEU A 383 14.87 -14.13 12.46
N ASP A 384 16.11 -14.51 12.75
CA ASP A 384 16.94 -15.46 12.03
C ASP A 384 16.73 -16.94 12.44
N ARG A 385 15.94 -17.18 13.51
CA ARG A 385 15.50 -18.51 13.97
C ARG A 385 14.72 -19.23 12.86
N LEU A 386 15.13 -20.45 12.54
CA LEU A 386 14.51 -21.30 11.52
C LEU A 386 13.38 -22.18 12.10
N TYR A 387 12.33 -22.40 11.32
CA TYR A 387 11.27 -23.38 11.61
C TYR A 387 11.26 -24.55 10.61
N GLY A 388 11.51 -24.28 9.32
CA GLY A 388 11.58 -25.30 8.27
C GLY A 388 12.15 -24.81 6.94
N CYS A 389 12.28 -25.73 5.99
CA CYS A 389 12.91 -25.57 4.68
C CYS A 389 11.90 -25.79 3.54
N VAL A 390 11.24 -24.72 3.09
CA VAL A 390 10.21 -24.75 2.05
C VAL A 390 10.80 -25.27 0.73
N PRO A 391 10.28 -26.36 0.13
CA PRO A 391 10.91 -27.01 -1.02
C PRO A 391 10.71 -26.27 -2.35
N SER A 392 9.60 -25.52 -2.47
CA SER A 392 9.14 -24.81 -3.68
C SER A 392 8.35 -23.56 -3.27
N SER A 393 8.43 -22.47 -4.05
CA SER A 393 7.68 -21.25 -3.74
C SER A 393 6.18 -21.40 -4.03
N TYR A 394 5.35 -21.04 -3.04
CA TYR A 394 3.89 -21.00 -3.13
C TYR A 394 3.42 -19.54 -3.11
N TYR A 395 2.78 -19.10 -4.18
CA TYR A 395 2.49 -17.69 -4.41
C TYR A 395 1.11 -17.27 -3.90
N LEU A 396 1.04 -16.02 -3.45
CA LEU A 396 -0.16 -15.31 -3.02
C LEU A 396 -1.04 -14.95 -4.23
N THR A 397 -0.51 -14.16 -5.17
CA THR A 397 -1.25 -13.62 -6.31
C THR A 397 -0.70 -14.01 -7.68
N ARG A 398 0.55 -14.53 -7.77
CA ARG A 398 1.24 -14.74 -9.05
C ARG A 398 0.64 -15.87 -9.91
N VAL A 399 -0.22 -16.71 -9.34
CA VAL A 399 -0.95 -17.82 -9.97
C VAL A 399 -2.36 -17.89 -9.39
N PRO A 400 -3.36 -18.46 -10.09
CA PRO A 400 -4.72 -18.58 -9.55
C PRO A 400 -4.75 -19.36 -8.25
N ALA A 401 -5.70 -19.08 -7.35
CA ALA A 401 -5.81 -19.72 -6.04
C ALA A 401 -5.90 -21.27 -6.10
N THR A 402 -6.38 -21.82 -7.22
CA THR A 402 -6.49 -23.26 -7.50
C THR A 402 -5.21 -23.91 -8.02
N SER A 403 -4.15 -23.13 -8.31
CA SER A 403 -2.87 -23.66 -8.78
C SER A 403 -2.17 -24.47 -7.67
N PRO A 404 -1.55 -25.63 -7.97
CA PRO A 404 -0.70 -26.35 -7.02
C PRO A 404 0.47 -25.53 -6.44
N THR A 405 0.83 -24.42 -7.10
CA THR A 405 1.85 -23.45 -6.65
C THR A 405 1.24 -22.19 -6.02
N SER A 406 -0.05 -22.19 -5.67
CA SER A 406 -0.65 -21.15 -4.84
C SER A 406 -0.58 -21.52 -3.36
N ILE A 407 -0.31 -20.55 -2.50
CA ILE A 407 -0.38 -20.73 -1.05
C ILE A 407 -1.82 -21.07 -0.60
N TYR A 408 -2.83 -20.60 -1.31
CA TYR A 408 -4.24 -20.92 -1.02
C TYR A 408 -4.56 -22.38 -1.31
N SER A 409 -4.04 -22.94 -2.40
CA SER A 409 -4.18 -24.39 -2.68
C SER A 409 -3.50 -25.23 -1.60
N LEU A 410 -2.29 -24.84 -1.15
CA LEU A 410 -1.59 -25.50 -0.05
C LEU A 410 -2.37 -25.41 1.28
N LEU A 411 -2.92 -24.24 1.61
CA LEU A 411 -3.78 -24.04 2.78
C LEU A 411 -5.04 -24.90 2.71
N GLN A 412 -5.72 -24.90 1.57
CA GLN A 412 -7.00 -25.59 1.36
C GLN A 412 -6.87 -27.12 1.33
N THR A 413 -5.76 -27.66 0.81
CA THR A 413 -5.58 -29.10 0.56
C THR A 413 -4.67 -29.80 1.56
N ARG A 414 -3.84 -29.07 2.30
CA ARG A 414 -2.90 -29.62 3.29
C ARG A 414 -3.03 -28.96 4.66
N ILE A 415 -2.64 -27.68 4.80
CA ILE A 415 -2.41 -27.07 6.12
C ILE A 415 -3.68 -27.05 7.00
N LEU A 416 -4.81 -26.57 6.46
CA LEU A 416 -6.06 -26.48 7.23
C LEU A 416 -6.69 -27.87 7.46
N PRO A 417 -6.75 -28.79 6.47
CA PRO A 417 -7.13 -30.19 6.69
C PRO A 417 -6.26 -30.94 7.71
N ASP A 418 -4.95 -30.65 7.77
CA ASP A 418 -4.00 -31.37 8.62
C ASP A 418 -4.05 -30.92 10.10
N LEU A 419 -4.26 -29.62 10.40
CA LEU A 419 -4.08 -29.09 11.75
C LEU A 419 -5.26 -28.33 12.39
N VAL A 420 -6.33 -27.97 11.67
CA VAL A 420 -7.50 -27.29 12.28
C VAL A 420 -8.43 -28.31 12.97
N ARG A 421 -7.88 -29.00 13.98
CA ARG A 421 -8.47 -30.15 14.66
C ARG A 421 -8.95 -29.76 16.06
N SER A 422 -10.18 -30.13 16.45
CA SER A 422 -10.62 -30.03 17.86
C SER A 422 -10.91 -31.40 18.48
N PRO A 423 -10.30 -31.77 19.62
CA PRO A 423 -10.58 -33.03 20.32
C PRO A 423 -12.03 -33.18 20.73
N MET A 424 -12.71 -32.06 21.02
CA MET A 424 -14.12 -32.02 21.42
C MET A 424 -15.08 -32.24 20.25
N ARG A 425 -14.60 -32.19 18.99
CA ARG A 425 -15.38 -32.38 17.76
C ARG A 425 -14.87 -33.56 16.90
N ARG A 426 -14.08 -34.47 17.49
CA ARG A 426 -13.55 -35.67 16.80
C ARG A 426 -14.70 -36.47 16.15
N GLY A 427 -14.61 -36.66 14.83
CA GLY A 427 -15.60 -37.39 14.03
C GLY A 427 -16.77 -36.56 13.51
N VAL A 428 -16.86 -35.26 13.81
CA VAL A 428 -17.86 -34.36 13.22
C VAL A 428 -17.35 -33.86 11.85
N PRO A 429 -18.12 -33.97 10.76
CA PRO A 429 -17.79 -33.35 9.48
C PRO A 429 -17.50 -31.85 9.68
N THR A 430 -16.35 -31.37 9.22
CA THR A 430 -15.91 -29.99 9.47
C THR A 430 -15.42 -29.35 8.17
N VAL A 431 -15.76 -28.08 7.95
CA VAL A 431 -15.17 -27.23 6.91
C VAL A 431 -14.55 -25.98 7.53
N VAL A 432 -13.44 -25.51 6.96
CA VAL A 432 -12.69 -24.36 7.47
C VAL A 432 -12.67 -23.26 6.42
N LEU A 433 -13.20 -22.08 6.75
CA LEU A 433 -13.23 -20.90 5.89
C LEU A 433 -12.23 -19.85 6.40
N ILE A 434 -11.34 -19.39 5.52
CA ILE A 434 -10.52 -18.19 5.77
C ILE A 434 -10.65 -17.21 4.62
N ASN A 435 -10.60 -15.90 4.91
CA ASN A 435 -10.49 -14.89 3.85
C ASN A 435 -9.07 -14.88 3.27
N THR A 436 -8.94 -14.59 1.98
CA THR A 436 -7.63 -14.57 1.30
C THR A 436 -6.70 -13.51 1.90
N GLY A 437 -7.22 -12.31 2.21
CA GLY A 437 -6.48 -11.23 2.87
C GLY A 437 -5.89 -11.53 4.27
N SER A 438 -6.16 -12.70 4.86
CA SER A 438 -5.49 -13.22 6.07
C SER A 438 -4.04 -13.66 5.82
N ILE A 439 -3.69 -13.89 4.55
CA ILE A 439 -2.33 -14.13 4.08
C ILE A 439 -1.80 -12.84 3.44
N ARG A 440 -0.57 -12.46 3.78
CA ARG A 440 0.02 -11.16 3.40
C ARG A 440 1.20 -11.26 2.46
N PHE A 441 1.86 -12.42 2.34
CA PHE A 441 2.99 -12.63 1.44
C PHE A 441 3.08 -14.06 0.89
N ASP A 442 3.86 -14.26 -0.18
CA ASP A 442 4.22 -15.57 -0.75
C ASP A 442 4.98 -16.45 0.27
N LEU A 443 4.73 -17.76 0.28
CA LEU A 443 5.56 -18.72 1.02
C LEU A 443 6.70 -19.21 0.09
N LEU A 444 7.78 -18.43 0.05
CA LEU A 444 8.92 -18.65 -0.86
C LEU A 444 9.76 -19.88 -0.48
N LYS A 445 10.45 -20.45 -1.49
CA LYS A 445 11.40 -21.55 -1.33
C LYS A 445 12.58 -21.17 -0.42
N GLY A 446 13.05 -22.12 0.39
CA GLY A 446 14.23 -21.99 1.23
C GLY A 446 13.88 -21.85 2.71
N ARG A 447 14.62 -21.01 3.43
CA ARG A 447 14.46 -20.84 4.89
C ARG A 447 13.11 -20.18 5.20
N PHE A 448 12.30 -20.83 6.03
CA PHE A 448 11.13 -20.23 6.67
C PHE A 448 11.34 -20.20 8.18
N GLY A 449 11.36 -18.99 8.75
CA GLY A 449 11.72 -18.74 10.14
C GLY A 449 10.85 -17.69 10.82
N GLU A 450 11.42 -17.07 11.85
CA GLU A 450 10.72 -16.13 12.73
C GLU A 450 10.34 -14.82 12.02
N ASP A 451 11.09 -14.32 11.03
CA ASP A 451 10.58 -13.22 10.20
C ASP A 451 9.45 -13.70 9.27
N GLU A 452 9.67 -14.82 8.56
CA GLU A 452 8.77 -15.26 7.49
C GLU A 452 7.36 -15.59 8.00
N ARG A 453 7.19 -16.08 9.24
CA ARG A 453 5.85 -16.33 9.79
C ARG A 453 4.99 -15.07 9.85
N TRP A 454 5.55 -13.95 10.32
CA TRP A 454 4.85 -12.66 10.42
C TRP A 454 4.65 -12.01 9.03
N ASN A 455 5.55 -12.27 8.08
CA ASN A 455 5.38 -11.85 6.70
C ASN A 455 4.22 -12.58 6.01
N VAL A 456 4.08 -13.90 6.23
CA VAL A 456 3.04 -14.71 5.59
C VAL A 456 1.68 -14.49 6.25
N SER A 457 1.58 -14.48 7.58
CA SER A 457 0.35 -14.16 8.31
C SER A 457 0.66 -13.47 9.66
N PRO A 458 0.41 -12.16 9.81
CA PRO A 458 0.73 -11.42 11.03
C PRO A 458 -0.39 -11.39 12.09
N PHE A 459 -1.55 -11.99 11.80
CA PHE A 459 -2.79 -11.73 12.53
C PHE A 459 -2.99 -12.64 13.74
N THR A 460 -3.33 -12.03 14.88
CA THR A 460 -3.69 -12.74 16.12
C THR A 460 -5.19 -13.11 16.15
N SER A 461 -5.76 -13.49 15.00
CA SER A 461 -7.16 -13.90 14.89
C SER A 461 -7.39 -15.29 15.47
N LYS A 462 -8.46 -15.43 16.26
CA LYS A 462 -8.88 -16.69 16.88
C LYS A 462 -9.85 -17.44 15.99
N TRP A 463 -10.04 -18.73 16.29
CA TRP A 463 -10.98 -19.58 15.59
C TRP A 463 -12.35 -19.64 16.28
N ARG A 464 -13.38 -19.71 15.44
CA ARG A 464 -14.80 -19.68 15.79
C ARG A 464 -15.54 -20.78 15.05
N VAL A 465 -16.70 -21.20 15.55
CA VAL A 465 -17.50 -22.25 14.93
C VAL A 465 -19.00 -21.98 15.02
N VAL A 466 -19.69 -22.19 13.89
CA VAL A 466 -21.13 -22.46 13.85
C VAL A 466 -21.29 -23.97 13.67
N GLU A 467 -21.78 -24.63 14.71
CA GLU A 467 -22.03 -26.07 14.72
C GLU A 467 -23.37 -26.39 14.02
N GLY A 468 -23.51 -27.61 13.50
CA GLY A 468 -24.82 -28.16 13.14
C GLY A 468 -25.35 -27.79 11.75
N VAL A 469 -24.55 -27.13 10.91
CA VAL A 469 -24.96 -26.62 9.59
C VAL A 469 -25.27 -27.78 8.63
N PRO A 470 -26.35 -27.74 7.84
CA PRO A 470 -26.61 -28.74 6.79
C PRO A 470 -25.52 -28.73 5.71
N GLY A 471 -25.12 -29.90 5.23
CA GLY A 471 -24.06 -30.01 4.21
C GLY A 471 -24.32 -29.13 2.97
N GLU A 472 -25.54 -29.19 2.43
CA GLU A 472 -25.97 -28.37 1.29
C GLU A 472 -25.85 -26.85 1.50
N ILE A 473 -25.80 -26.37 2.75
CA ILE A 473 -25.56 -24.95 3.07
C ILE A 473 -24.06 -24.70 3.18
N ALA A 474 -23.30 -25.59 3.83
CA ALA A 474 -21.85 -25.51 3.91
C ALA A 474 -21.17 -25.52 2.53
N GLU A 475 -21.66 -26.29 1.55
CA GLU A 475 -21.18 -26.28 0.15
C GLU A 475 -21.27 -24.90 -0.51
N LYS A 476 -22.33 -24.15 -0.18
CA LYS A 476 -22.67 -22.87 -0.83
C LYS A 476 -22.04 -21.67 -0.10
N LEU A 477 -21.51 -21.88 1.11
CA LEU A 477 -21.04 -20.82 2.00
C LEU A 477 -19.96 -19.92 1.37
N ALA A 478 -18.95 -20.50 0.72
CA ALA A 478 -17.91 -19.69 0.08
C ALA A 478 -18.51 -18.71 -0.94
N MET A 479 -19.33 -19.21 -1.87
CA MET A 479 -20.03 -18.38 -2.86
C MET A 479 -21.03 -17.38 -2.24
N ALA A 480 -21.56 -17.65 -1.05
CA ALA A 480 -22.40 -16.71 -0.33
C ALA A 480 -21.56 -15.59 0.31
N VAL A 481 -20.40 -15.90 0.90
CA VAL A 481 -19.46 -14.91 1.44
C VAL A 481 -18.87 -14.03 0.32
N GLU A 482 -18.63 -14.57 -0.88
CA GLU A 482 -18.28 -13.74 -2.05
C GLU A 482 -19.38 -12.68 -2.37
N ARG A 483 -20.67 -13.06 -2.27
CA ARG A 483 -21.83 -12.24 -2.65
C ARG A 483 -22.34 -11.27 -1.57
N VAL A 484 -22.06 -11.54 -0.31
CA VAL A 484 -22.43 -10.66 0.82
C VAL A 484 -21.56 -9.40 0.85
N GLY A 485 -20.43 -9.41 0.13
CA GLY A 485 -19.38 -8.41 0.25
C GLY A 485 -18.57 -8.65 1.53
N GLY A 486 -17.27 -8.92 1.39
CA GLY A 486 -16.39 -9.08 2.55
C GLY A 486 -16.04 -7.74 3.21
N PRO A 487 -15.18 -7.72 4.25
CA PRO A 487 -14.59 -6.49 4.79
C PRO A 487 -13.56 -5.84 3.84
N TRP A 488 -13.61 -6.20 2.56
CA TRP A 488 -12.73 -5.84 1.46
C TRP A 488 -13.53 -5.31 0.25
N VAL A 489 -14.84 -5.11 0.42
CA VAL A 489 -15.79 -4.63 -0.58
C VAL A 489 -16.34 -3.28 -0.13
N GLU A 490 -16.43 -2.34 -1.07
CA GLU A 490 -16.73 -0.93 -0.82
C GLU A 490 -18.22 -0.67 -0.54
N GLU A 491 -18.56 0.57 -0.18
CA GLU A 491 -19.91 0.93 0.30
C GLU A 491 -21.04 0.66 -0.71
N GLU A 492 -20.77 0.68 -2.02
CA GLU A 492 -21.81 0.52 -3.05
C GLU A 492 -22.55 -0.83 -2.98
N GLU A 493 -21.94 -1.89 -2.42
CA GLU A 493 -22.62 -3.18 -2.21
C GLU A 493 -23.26 -3.31 -0.81
N ARG A 494 -22.90 -2.45 0.16
CA ARG A 494 -23.46 -2.48 1.53
C ARG A 494 -24.98 -2.23 1.58
N GLY A 495 -25.54 -1.52 0.60
CA GLY A 495 -26.99 -1.30 0.50
C GLY A 495 -27.81 -2.60 0.48
N VAL A 496 -27.23 -3.70 -0.01
CA VAL A 496 -27.87 -5.02 -0.03
C VAL A 496 -28.00 -5.64 1.38
N LEU A 497 -27.14 -5.29 2.34
CA LEU A 497 -27.26 -5.77 3.72
C LEU A 497 -28.49 -5.19 4.43
N ALA A 498 -28.89 -3.96 4.12
CA ALA A 498 -30.01 -3.29 4.78
C ALA A 498 -31.35 -4.01 4.51
N ASP A 499 -31.59 -4.41 3.25
CA ASP A 499 -32.78 -5.18 2.84
C ASP A 499 -32.81 -6.59 3.44
N VAL A 500 -31.65 -7.20 3.73
CA VAL A 500 -31.55 -8.58 4.25
C VAL A 500 -31.69 -8.64 5.77
N LEU A 501 -31.17 -7.66 6.51
CA LEU A 501 -31.10 -7.69 7.98
C LEU A 501 -32.36 -7.16 8.69
N GLY A 502 -33.15 -6.32 8.01
CA GLY A 502 -34.38 -5.76 8.56
C GLY A 502 -34.18 -4.70 9.66
N PRO A 503 -35.27 -4.05 10.13
CA PRO A 503 -35.20 -2.74 10.79
C PRO A 503 -34.86 -2.78 12.30
N GLN A 504 -34.01 -3.71 12.75
CA GLN A 504 -33.62 -3.82 14.17
C GLN A 504 -32.18 -3.37 14.50
N ILE A 505 -31.39 -2.96 13.50
CA ILE A 505 -30.11 -2.27 13.70
C ILE A 505 -30.16 -0.91 13.00
N PRO A 506 -30.02 0.22 13.71
CA PRO A 506 -30.19 1.55 13.13
C PRO A 506 -28.92 2.02 12.40
N LEU A 507 -28.76 1.59 11.15
CA LEU A 507 -27.91 2.30 10.19
C LEU A 507 -28.66 3.57 9.72
N GLY A 508 -27.99 4.72 9.79
CA GLY A 508 -28.59 6.03 9.50
C GLY A 508 -28.77 6.30 8.00
N PRO A 509 -29.68 7.22 7.61
CA PRO A 509 -30.01 7.44 6.21
C PRO A 509 -28.90 8.21 5.46
N LEU A 510 -28.22 7.54 4.52
CA LEU A 510 -27.33 8.17 3.53
C LEU A 510 -27.86 8.06 2.08
N GLU A 511 -28.72 7.09 1.75
CA GLU A 511 -29.31 6.86 0.41
C GLU A 511 -29.70 8.13 -0.36
N ASP A 512 -30.52 9.00 0.25
CA ASP A 512 -31.07 10.20 -0.41
C ASP A 512 -29.98 11.21 -0.83
N TYR A 513 -28.78 11.15 -0.22
CA TYR A 513 -27.69 12.07 -0.53
C TYR A 513 -26.96 11.69 -1.83
N TYR A 514 -26.67 10.39 -2.02
CA TYR A 514 -25.83 9.93 -3.13
C TYR A 514 -26.57 9.88 -4.48
N GLU A 515 -27.86 9.50 -4.51
CA GLU A 515 -28.69 9.65 -5.72
C GLU A 515 -28.90 11.13 -6.13
N GLY A 516 -28.81 12.06 -5.17
CA GLY A 516 -28.80 13.49 -5.42
C GLY A 516 -27.56 13.98 -6.18
N LEU A 517 -26.39 13.38 -5.92
CA LEU A 517 -25.13 13.64 -6.65
C LEU A 517 -25.16 13.03 -8.06
N ARG A 518 -25.62 11.78 -8.17
CA ARG A 518 -25.71 11.02 -9.44
C ARG A 518 -26.46 11.79 -10.53
N ARG A 519 -27.52 12.52 -10.15
CA ARG A 519 -28.34 13.35 -11.06
C ARG A 519 -27.73 14.70 -11.44
N LYS A 520 -26.66 15.15 -10.76
CA LYS A 520 -25.93 16.39 -11.09
C LYS A 520 -24.72 16.15 -11.99
N GLN A 521 -24.02 15.01 -11.84
CA GLN A 521 -22.83 14.72 -12.67
C GLN A 521 -23.17 14.35 -14.12
N LEU A 522 -24.32 13.71 -14.39
CA LEU A 522 -24.74 13.34 -15.74
C LEU A 522 -25.62 14.41 -16.39
N GLY A 523 -25.00 15.51 -16.83
CA GLY A 523 -25.64 16.67 -17.45
C GLY A 523 -26.23 16.44 -18.85
N VAL A 524 -27.21 15.54 -18.98
CA VAL A 524 -27.86 15.20 -20.28
C VAL A 524 -29.32 15.63 -20.29
N GLN A 525 -29.62 16.79 -20.89
CA GLN A 525 -30.95 17.05 -21.42
C GLN A 525 -31.11 16.41 -22.80
N SER A 526 -31.95 15.37 -22.94
CA SER A 526 -32.94 15.31 -24.04
C SER A 526 -33.93 14.15 -23.87
N LYS A 527 -35.08 14.26 -24.53
CA LYS A 527 -36.14 13.25 -24.58
C LYS A 527 -35.82 12.20 -25.66
N SER A 528 -35.98 10.92 -25.34
CA SER A 528 -36.29 9.90 -26.36
C SER A 528 -37.08 8.73 -25.75
N LYS A 529 -38.05 8.21 -26.51
CA LYS A 529 -38.76 6.95 -26.21
C LYS A 529 -38.36 5.91 -27.24
N SER A 530 -37.75 4.78 -26.84
CA SER A 530 -37.88 3.53 -27.61
C SER A 530 -37.53 2.28 -26.80
N LYS A 531 -38.53 1.40 -26.68
CA LYS A 531 -38.50 -0.07 -26.70
C LYS A 531 -37.29 -0.83 -26.11
N SER A 532 -37.62 -1.66 -25.13
CA SER A 532 -37.01 -2.96 -24.82
C SER A 532 -36.44 -3.70 -26.05
N ASN A 533 -35.27 -4.30 -25.84
CA ASN A 533 -34.87 -5.57 -26.45
C ASN A 533 -33.95 -6.31 -25.46
N ASN A 534 -34.08 -7.64 -25.36
CA ASN A 534 -33.23 -8.46 -24.50
C ASN A 534 -31.78 -8.46 -24.97
N TYR A 535 -30.84 -8.25 -24.04
CA TYR A 535 -29.48 -8.76 -24.10
C TYR A 535 -29.08 -9.32 -22.72
N ASN A 536 -28.22 -10.33 -22.72
CA ASN A 536 -27.94 -11.13 -21.52
C ASN A 536 -27.20 -10.34 -20.44
N ASN A 537 -27.63 -10.49 -19.17
CA ASN A 537 -26.93 -9.98 -17.99
C ASN A 537 -25.65 -10.78 -17.70
N ASN A 538 -24.60 -10.59 -18.51
CA ASN A 538 -23.24 -11.05 -18.24
C ASN A 538 -22.37 -9.90 -17.71
N LEU A 539 -22.81 -9.26 -16.62
CA LEU A 539 -21.97 -8.38 -15.80
C LEU A 539 -21.06 -9.23 -14.90
N HIS A 540 -19.96 -9.75 -15.48
CA HIS A 540 -18.83 -10.21 -14.68
C HIS A 540 -18.06 -8.98 -14.19
N HIS A 541 -18.21 -8.64 -12.92
CA HIS A 541 -17.37 -7.65 -12.27
C HIS A 541 -15.94 -8.22 -12.12
N PRO A 542 -14.89 -7.43 -12.42
CA PRO A 542 -13.53 -7.86 -12.21
C PRO A 542 -13.15 -7.72 -10.73
N HIS A 543 -12.91 -8.84 -10.05
CA HIS A 543 -11.85 -8.84 -9.03
C HIS A 543 -10.56 -8.32 -9.72
N PHE A 544 -9.70 -7.58 -9.01
CA PHE A 544 -8.53 -6.93 -9.62
C PHE A 544 -7.21 -7.71 -9.48
N PRO A 545 -6.79 -8.42 -10.54
CA PRO A 545 -5.43 -8.32 -11.06
C PRO A 545 -5.03 -6.89 -11.40
N GLN A 546 -3.73 -6.67 -11.56
CA GLN A 546 -3.26 -5.77 -12.61
C GLN A 546 -3.85 -6.24 -13.95
N PHE A 547 -4.59 -5.36 -14.65
CA PHE A 547 -5.31 -5.72 -15.88
C PHE A 547 -4.45 -6.55 -16.84
N PRO A 548 -4.80 -7.83 -17.11
CA PRO A 548 -4.09 -8.61 -18.12
C PRO A 548 -4.31 -7.96 -19.49
N LEU A 549 -3.22 -7.51 -20.12
CA LEU A 549 -3.25 -6.97 -21.48
C LEU A 549 -3.88 -8.02 -22.42
N LYS A 550 -5.04 -7.68 -23.00
CA LYS A 550 -5.81 -8.61 -23.81
C LYS A 550 -5.09 -8.92 -25.12
N ASN A 551 -4.88 -10.22 -25.37
CA ASN A 551 -4.23 -10.83 -26.54
C ASN A 551 -2.73 -10.51 -26.74
N PRO A 552 -1.85 -11.54 -26.76
CA PRO A 552 -0.45 -11.39 -27.19
C PRO A 552 -0.27 -10.80 -28.60
N ASN A 553 -1.28 -10.95 -29.46
CA ASN A 553 -1.17 -10.69 -30.90
C ASN A 553 -1.09 -9.19 -31.28
N GLN A 554 -1.30 -8.25 -30.36
CA GLN A 554 -1.15 -6.81 -30.66
C GLN A 554 0.28 -6.25 -30.53
N TYR A 555 1.25 -7.04 -30.05
CA TYR A 555 2.65 -6.61 -29.94
C TYR A 555 3.47 -6.72 -31.25
N HIS A 556 2.87 -7.22 -32.34
CA HIS A 556 3.65 -7.68 -33.51
C HIS A 556 4.12 -6.62 -34.52
N GLU A 557 3.68 -5.36 -34.43
CA GLU A 557 3.92 -4.35 -35.48
C GLU A 557 4.86 -3.17 -35.14
N ILE A 558 5.52 -3.14 -33.97
CA ILE A 558 6.45 -2.02 -33.60
C ILE A 558 7.87 -2.47 -33.22
N HIS A 559 8.35 -3.64 -33.70
CA HIS A 559 9.73 -4.09 -33.47
C HIS A 559 10.50 -4.56 -34.72
N SER A 560 10.33 -3.87 -35.85
CA SER A 560 11.17 -4.03 -37.05
C SER A 560 12.56 -3.37 -36.91
N ARG A 561 13.31 -3.72 -35.84
CA ARG A 561 14.75 -3.41 -35.68
C ARG A 561 15.48 -4.60 -35.06
N PRO A 562 16.76 -4.87 -35.41
CA PRO A 562 17.46 -6.06 -34.93
C PRO A 562 17.62 -6.08 -33.42
N GLN A 563 17.23 -7.18 -32.79
CA GLN A 563 17.44 -7.43 -31.36
C GLN A 563 18.93 -7.72 -31.12
N PHE A 564 19.62 -6.82 -30.42
CA PHE A 564 20.80 -7.21 -29.65
C PHE A 564 20.34 -8.04 -28.44
N LEU A 565 21.17 -8.99 -28.02
CA LEU A 565 20.88 -9.94 -26.93
C LEU A 565 20.94 -9.26 -25.55
N THR A 566 19.98 -8.39 -25.26
CA THR A 566 19.69 -7.94 -23.89
C THR A 566 18.84 -8.98 -23.18
N PRO A 567 19.19 -9.45 -21.97
CA PRO A 567 18.30 -10.28 -21.17
C PRO A 567 16.99 -9.52 -20.85
N PRO A 568 15.86 -10.23 -20.68
CA PRO A 568 14.60 -9.58 -20.31
C PRO A 568 14.75 -8.88 -18.94
N PRO A 569 14.10 -7.72 -18.73
CA PRO A 569 14.18 -7.02 -17.46
C PRO A 569 13.62 -7.85 -16.30
N SER A 570 14.04 -7.57 -15.07
CA SER A 570 13.59 -8.28 -13.88
C SER A 570 12.05 -8.19 -13.71
N PRO A 571 11.39 -9.26 -13.23
CA PRO A 571 9.96 -9.20 -12.91
C PRO A 571 9.67 -8.14 -11.85
N GLY A 572 8.66 -7.31 -12.10
CA GLY A 572 8.30 -6.20 -11.21
C GLY A 572 6.96 -5.57 -11.57
N TYR A 573 6.75 -4.34 -11.10
CA TYR A 573 5.56 -3.59 -11.41
C TYR A 573 5.61 -2.99 -12.81
N THR A 574 4.48 -3.00 -13.50
CA THR A 574 4.25 -2.20 -14.72
C THR A 574 2.88 -1.58 -14.57
N THR A 575 2.82 -0.27 -14.35
CA THR A 575 1.67 0.40 -13.74
C THR A 575 0.80 1.11 -14.79
N PRO A 576 -0.40 0.59 -15.13
CA PRO A 576 -1.41 1.37 -15.82
C PRO A 576 -2.13 2.30 -14.83
N ASP A 577 -2.29 3.57 -15.20
CA ASP A 577 -2.98 4.60 -14.42
C ASP A 577 -3.50 5.72 -15.34
N ASP A 578 -4.03 6.83 -14.81
CA ASP A 578 -4.65 7.88 -15.64
C ASP A 578 -3.66 8.58 -16.60
N LEU A 579 -2.34 8.42 -16.37
CA LEU A 579 -1.27 8.92 -17.23
C LEU A 579 -0.48 7.79 -17.92
N TYR A 580 -0.95 6.54 -17.92
CA TYR A 580 -0.37 5.46 -18.75
C TYR A 580 -1.33 4.28 -19.05
N PRO A 581 -1.47 3.84 -20.31
CA PRO A 581 -0.85 4.34 -21.54
C PRO A 581 -1.43 5.69 -21.97
N CYS A 582 -0.60 6.57 -22.55
CA CYS A 582 -0.93 7.97 -22.81
C CYS A 582 -2.29 8.17 -23.49
N PRO A 583 -3.32 8.70 -22.80
CA PRO A 583 -4.58 9.02 -23.45
C PRO A 583 -4.39 10.25 -24.36
N PRO A 584 -5.04 10.32 -25.54
CA PRO A 584 -4.96 11.50 -26.42
C PRO A 584 -5.47 12.80 -25.78
N THR A 585 -6.17 12.71 -24.65
CA THR A 585 -6.69 13.81 -23.83
C THR A 585 -5.76 14.20 -22.67
N ALA A 586 -4.56 13.62 -22.56
CA ALA A 586 -3.61 13.93 -21.49
C ALA A 586 -3.15 15.40 -21.54
N LYS A 587 -3.68 16.22 -20.62
CA LYS A 587 -3.18 17.58 -20.35
C LYS A 587 -1.88 17.58 -19.54
N GLN A 588 -1.64 16.52 -18.77
CA GLN A 588 -0.49 16.35 -17.90
C GLN A 588 0.59 15.44 -18.56
N PRO A 589 1.89 15.62 -18.24
CA PRO A 589 2.99 14.81 -18.75
C PRO A 589 2.82 13.28 -18.58
N CYS A 590 2.42 12.60 -19.66
CA CYS A 590 2.38 11.12 -19.71
C CYS A 590 3.78 10.51 -19.58
N SER A 591 3.88 9.41 -18.82
CA SER A 591 5.02 8.48 -18.80
C SER A 591 4.59 7.13 -18.22
N PRO A 592 5.37 6.03 -18.39
CA PRO A 592 5.07 4.73 -17.76
C PRO A 592 5.00 4.71 -16.22
N GLY A 593 5.42 5.78 -15.54
CA GLY A 593 5.39 5.87 -14.07
C GLY A 593 6.53 5.13 -13.39
N ASP A 594 6.69 3.83 -13.63
CA ASP A 594 7.75 3.04 -12.99
C ASP A 594 9.15 3.54 -13.38
N ASP A 595 10.06 3.71 -12.42
CA ASP A 595 11.42 4.23 -12.66
C ASP A 595 12.33 3.23 -13.39
N THR A 596 12.00 1.95 -13.24
CA THR A 596 12.76 0.81 -13.73
C THR A 596 11.90 0.04 -14.74
N PRO A 597 12.41 -0.29 -15.94
CA PRO A 597 11.69 -1.16 -16.87
C PRO A 597 11.61 -2.60 -16.31
N HIS A 598 10.40 -3.17 -16.28
CA HIS A 598 10.16 -4.51 -15.73
C HIS A 598 9.53 -5.48 -16.73
N THR A 599 9.65 -6.77 -16.45
CA THR A 599 8.71 -7.79 -16.96
C THR A 599 7.45 -7.78 -16.05
N PRO A 600 6.22 -7.66 -16.58
CA PRO A 600 5.02 -7.60 -15.75
C PRO A 600 4.80 -8.83 -14.85
N ILE A 601 4.44 -8.62 -13.59
CA ILE A 601 3.97 -9.70 -12.69
C ILE A 601 2.46 -9.88 -12.86
N LEU A 602 2.05 -10.90 -13.61
CA LEU A 602 0.65 -11.29 -13.73
C LEU A 602 0.06 -11.67 -12.36
N THR A 603 -1.13 -11.16 -12.05
CA THR A 603 -1.75 -11.25 -10.73
C THR A 603 -3.20 -11.77 -10.80
N PRO A 604 -3.45 -12.99 -11.32
CA PRO A 604 -4.79 -13.56 -11.51
C PRO A 604 -5.75 -13.41 -10.31
N PRO A 605 -7.07 -13.28 -10.57
CA PRO A 605 -8.05 -12.91 -9.56
C PRO A 605 -8.13 -13.94 -8.43
N LEU A 606 -8.27 -13.45 -7.21
CA LEU A 606 -8.48 -14.24 -6.00
C LEU A 606 -9.95 -14.14 -5.55
N PRO A 607 -10.53 -15.20 -4.98
CA PRO A 607 -11.77 -15.08 -4.23
C PRO A 607 -11.54 -14.29 -2.94
N HIS A 608 -12.60 -13.76 -2.34
CA HIS A 608 -12.56 -13.15 -1.01
C HIS A 608 -12.29 -14.20 0.08
N ALA A 609 -12.72 -15.45 -0.10
CA ALA A 609 -12.46 -16.55 0.84
C ALA A 609 -12.16 -17.90 0.17
N ILE A 610 -11.50 -18.80 0.92
CA ILE A 610 -11.28 -20.20 0.56
C ILE A 610 -11.87 -21.14 1.62
N LEU A 611 -12.39 -22.29 1.17
CA LEU A 611 -13.06 -23.28 2.02
C LEU A 611 -12.32 -24.63 1.93
N ALA A 612 -11.70 -25.06 3.04
CA ALA A 612 -11.06 -26.36 3.17
C ALA A 612 -12.04 -27.41 3.72
N ASN A 613 -11.99 -28.64 3.20
CA ASN A 613 -12.66 -29.81 3.77
C ASN A 613 -11.71 -30.48 4.77
N HIS A 614 -12.17 -30.69 6.01
CA HIS A 614 -11.32 -31.20 7.09
C HIS A 614 -11.53 -32.70 7.41
N SER A 615 -12.67 -33.33 7.04
CA SER A 615 -13.07 -34.59 7.71
C SER A 615 -13.91 -35.58 6.90
N PHE A 616 -14.14 -35.36 5.61
CA PHE A 616 -14.88 -36.30 4.76
C PHE A 616 -14.20 -36.44 3.38
N PRO A 617 -14.51 -37.48 2.59
CA PRO A 617 -13.85 -37.74 1.30
C PRO A 617 -13.85 -36.54 0.35
N PRO A 618 -12.98 -36.48 -0.68
CA PRO A 618 -12.77 -35.29 -1.53
C PRO A 618 -13.98 -34.74 -2.32
N SER A 619 -15.14 -35.39 -2.24
CA SER A 619 -16.44 -34.79 -2.55
C SER A 619 -16.74 -33.60 -1.64
N SER A 620 -17.40 -32.57 -2.17
CA SER A 620 -18.03 -31.51 -1.37
C SER A 620 -18.99 -32.08 -0.29
N PRO A 621 -19.31 -31.32 0.78
CA PRO A 621 -20.25 -31.75 1.82
C PRO A 621 -21.70 -31.84 1.33
N GLY A 622 -21.99 -32.77 0.42
CA GLY A 622 -23.35 -33.02 -0.06
C GLY A 622 -24.29 -33.47 1.08
N PRO A 623 -25.61 -33.58 0.84
CA PRO A 623 -26.62 -33.80 1.88
C PRO A 623 -26.35 -34.98 2.83
N SER A 624 -25.61 -36.00 2.38
CA SER A 624 -25.11 -37.13 3.18
C SER A 624 -24.24 -36.74 4.38
N TYR A 625 -23.59 -35.58 4.35
CA TYR A 625 -22.79 -35.04 5.43
C TYR A 625 -23.59 -33.94 6.14
N THR A 626 -24.46 -34.35 7.05
CA THR A 626 -25.25 -33.45 7.91
C THR A 626 -25.31 -34.07 9.32
N PRO A 627 -24.96 -33.33 10.39
CA PRO A 627 -24.49 -31.95 10.42
C PRO A 627 -23.02 -31.78 9.97
N VAL A 628 -22.66 -30.53 9.67
CA VAL A 628 -21.30 -30.03 9.43
C VAL A 628 -20.99 -28.89 10.40
N ASP A 629 -19.77 -28.82 10.90
CA ASP A 629 -19.24 -27.65 11.60
C ASP A 629 -18.57 -26.69 10.61
N VAL A 630 -18.96 -25.41 10.67
CA VAL A 630 -18.36 -24.33 9.89
C VAL A 630 -17.41 -23.57 10.80
N VAL A 631 -16.10 -23.76 10.59
CA VAL A 631 -15.00 -23.15 11.36
C VAL A 631 -14.40 -21.98 10.59
N PHE A 632 -14.12 -20.87 11.26
CA PHE A 632 -13.64 -19.63 10.61
C PHE A 632 -12.85 -18.73 11.58
N LEU A 633 -12.20 -17.69 11.04
CA LEU A 633 -11.53 -16.66 11.84
C LEU A 633 -12.53 -15.64 12.41
N ASP A 634 -12.32 -15.22 13.66
CA ASP A 634 -13.12 -14.21 14.37
C ASP A 634 -13.37 -12.92 13.56
N PHE A 635 -12.35 -12.44 12.86
CA PHE A 635 -12.38 -11.29 11.97
C PHE A 635 -13.46 -11.35 10.87
N ILE A 636 -13.88 -12.54 10.42
CA ILE A 636 -14.94 -12.70 9.41
C ILE A 636 -16.29 -13.17 9.96
N GLU A 637 -16.49 -13.16 11.29
CA GLU A 637 -17.68 -13.72 11.93
C GLU A 637 -18.99 -13.12 11.42
N SER A 638 -19.09 -11.79 11.29
CA SER A 638 -20.27 -11.11 10.75
C SER A 638 -20.63 -11.60 9.34
N TYR A 639 -19.65 -11.66 8.44
CA TYR A 639 -19.82 -12.08 7.05
C TYR A 639 -20.24 -13.54 6.93
N VAL A 640 -19.70 -14.44 7.76
CA VAL A 640 -20.11 -15.85 7.81
C VAL A 640 -21.54 -15.99 8.33
N LEU A 641 -21.92 -15.26 9.38
CA LEU A 641 -23.28 -15.30 9.93
C LEU A 641 -24.32 -14.74 8.94
N VAL A 642 -24.01 -13.62 8.25
CA VAL A 642 -24.89 -13.06 7.20
C VAL A 642 -25.00 -14.01 6.00
N ALA A 643 -23.89 -14.62 5.55
CA ALA A 643 -23.90 -15.57 4.44
C ALA A 643 -24.69 -16.85 4.76
N LEU A 644 -24.55 -17.39 5.98
CA LEU A 644 -25.35 -18.52 6.45
C LEU A 644 -26.85 -18.14 6.54
N HIS A 645 -27.18 -16.95 7.02
CA HIS A 645 -28.56 -16.47 7.09
C HIS A 645 -29.19 -16.31 5.70
N ALA A 646 -28.46 -15.72 4.74
CA ALA A 646 -28.89 -15.57 3.35
C ALA A 646 -29.06 -16.92 2.62
N LEU A 647 -28.39 -17.98 3.09
CA LEU A 647 -28.61 -19.37 2.64
C LEU A 647 -29.78 -20.08 3.35
N GLY A 648 -30.53 -19.38 4.20
CA GLY A 648 -31.70 -19.90 4.91
C GLY A 648 -31.40 -20.62 6.23
N TRP A 649 -30.20 -20.48 6.78
CA TRP A 649 -29.86 -21.07 8.08
C TRP A 649 -30.23 -20.15 9.26
N THR A 650 -30.73 -20.75 10.35
CA THR A 650 -30.95 -20.04 11.61
C THR A 650 -29.61 -19.91 12.34
N VAL A 651 -28.95 -18.76 12.17
CA VAL A 651 -27.68 -18.45 12.84
C VAL A 651 -27.88 -18.00 14.29
N PRO A 652 -26.91 -18.27 15.19
CA PRO A 652 -26.86 -17.63 16.50
C PRO A 652 -26.44 -16.15 16.35
N ALA A 653 -26.78 -15.32 17.32
CA ALA A 653 -26.34 -13.92 17.35
C ALA A 653 -24.81 -13.76 17.47
N VAL A 654 -24.15 -14.74 18.08
CA VAL A 654 -22.68 -14.86 18.24
C VAL A 654 -22.33 -16.35 18.18
N SER A 655 -21.26 -16.69 17.47
CA SER A 655 -20.76 -18.07 17.33
C SER A 655 -19.96 -18.55 18.54
N LYS A 656 -19.56 -19.84 18.56
CA LYS A 656 -18.78 -20.44 19.66
C LYS A 656 -17.27 -20.32 19.39
N PRO A 657 -16.41 -20.25 20.42
CA PRO A 657 -14.97 -20.44 20.25
C PRO A 657 -14.67 -21.83 19.69
N TYR A 658 -13.67 -21.95 18.80
CA TYR A 658 -13.19 -23.24 18.32
C TYR A 658 -11.80 -23.51 18.91
N ILE A 659 -11.71 -24.53 19.77
CA ILE A 659 -10.49 -24.86 20.52
C ILE A 659 -9.65 -25.85 19.70
N ILE A 660 -8.46 -25.44 19.25
CA ILE A 660 -7.58 -26.24 18.38
C ILE A 660 -6.51 -26.95 19.19
N ASP A 661 -6.38 -28.26 18.95
CA ASP A 661 -5.27 -29.08 19.46
C ASP A 661 -4.18 -29.18 18.40
N LEU A 662 -3.25 -28.23 18.47
CA LEU A 662 -2.18 -28.08 17.49
C LEU A 662 -1.07 -29.12 17.69
N ASP A 663 -0.88 -29.60 18.91
CA ASP A 663 0.13 -30.57 19.33
C ASP A 663 -0.45 -31.38 20.49
N ASP A 664 -0.64 -32.69 20.28
CA ASP A 664 -1.27 -33.61 21.23
C ASP A 664 -0.61 -33.62 22.64
N ASN A 665 0.63 -33.10 22.76
CA ASN A 665 1.36 -32.97 24.02
C ASN A 665 1.12 -31.63 24.75
N LYS A 666 0.67 -30.60 24.03
CA LYS A 666 0.32 -29.26 24.56
C LYS A 666 -1.19 -29.12 24.81
N GLY A 667 -2.00 -29.88 24.08
CA GLY A 667 -3.45 -29.91 24.21
C GLY A 667 -4.17 -28.74 23.54
N ALA A 668 -5.51 -28.83 23.53
CA ALA A 668 -6.38 -27.89 22.85
C ALA A 668 -6.39 -26.49 23.50
N ARG A 669 -6.22 -25.43 22.69
CA ARG A 669 -6.26 -24.03 23.14
C ARG A 669 -7.08 -23.12 22.21
N GLU A 670 -7.56 -21.99 22.76
CA GLU A 670 -8.29 -20.92 22.04
C GLU A 670 -7.38 -19.81 21.49
N ASP A 671 -6.08 -19.83 21.81
CA ASP A 671 -5.09 -18.80 21.42
C ASP A 671 -4.31 -19.15 20.15
N VAL A 672 -4.56 -20.33 19.56
CA VAL A 672 -3.91 -20.80 18.32
C VAL A 672 -4.30 -19.91 17.14
N THR A 673 -3.32 -19.25 16.53
CA THR A 673 -3.51 -18.42 15.34
C THR A 673 -3.34 -19.22 14.04
N LEU A 674 -3.75 -18.65 12.91
CA LEU A 674 -3.39 -19.17 11.58
C LEU A 674 -1.87 -19.20 11.38
N THR A 675 -1.13 -18.26 11.97
CA THR A 675 0.34 -18.21 11.95
C THR A 675 0.96 -19.41 12.64
N ASP A 676 0.47 -19.80 13.82
CA ASP A 676 0.96 -20.97 14.57
C ASP A 676 0.69 -22.27 13.80
N ILE A 677 -0.46 -22.37 13.14
CA ILE A 677 -0.84 -23.49 12.27
C ILE A 677 0.12 -23.63 11.08
N ILE A 678 0.45 -22.52 10.40
CA ILE A 678 1.41 -22.53 9.28
C ILE A 678 2.82 -22.92 9.79
N VAL A 679 3.26 -22.38 10.93
CA VAL A 679 4.57 -22.68 11.53
C VAL A 679 4.69 -24.14 11.92
N GLU A 680 3.70 -24.70 12.63
CA GLU A 680 3.71 -26.10 13.05
C GLU A 680 3.64 -27.06 11.84
N TRP A 681 2.85 -26.74 10.82
CA TRP A 681 2.77 -27.56 9.60
C TRP A 681 4.11 -27.57 8.84
N VAL A 682 4.73 -26.40 8.64
CA VAL A 682 6.06 -26.28 8.01
C VAL A 682 7.12 -26.99 8.85
N HIS A 683 7.05 -26.92 10.18
CA HIS A 683 7.98 -27.61 11.07
C HIS A 683 7.87 -29.15 10.99
N ARG A 684 6.66 -29.69 10.82
CA ARG A 684 6.41 -31.14 10.70
C ARG A 684 6.78 -31.70 9.34
N GLU A 685 6.32 -31.07 8.26
CA GLU A 685 6.47 -31.59 6.90
C GLU A 685 7.82 -31.24 6.29
N TRP A 686 8.38 -30.09 6.63
CA TRP A 686 9.59 -29.51 6.04
C TRP A 686 10.64 -29.18 7.11
N ALA A 687 10.82 -30.08 8.07
CA ALA A 687 11.85 -29.97 9.11
C ALA A 687 13.26 -29.71 8.50
N PRO A 688 14.11 -28.87 9.12
CA PRO A 688 15.47 -28.65 8.64
C PRO A 688 16.36 -29.90 8.68
N GLY A 689 17.51 -29.84 7.98
CA GLY A 689 18.52 -30.88 8.08
C GLY A 689 19.06 -31.08 9.51
N PRO A 690 19.69 -32.23 9.84
CA PRO A 690 20.27 -32.48 11.17
C PRO A 690 21.38 -31.49 11.58
N ASP A 691 21.89 -30.73 10.62
CA ASP A 691 22.86 -29.64 10.75
C ASP A 691 22.21 -28.24 10.84
N GLY A 692 20.87 -28.16 10.76
CA GLY A 692 20.09 -26.93 10.79
C GLY A 692 19.97 -26.19 9.46
N ASN A 693 20.41 -26.79 8.35
CA ASN A 693 20.46 -26.12 7.03
C ASN A 693 19.24 -26.40 6.14
N CYS A 694 19.09 -25.54 5.12
CA CYS A 694 18.21 -25.64 3.95
C CYS A 694 19.03 -25.42 2.68
#